data_AF-A0A1Q7RRK7-F1
#
_entry.id   AF-A0A1Q7RRK7-F1
#
_cell.length_a   1.000
_cell.length_b   1.000
_cell.length_c   1.000
_cell.angle_alpha   90.00
_cell.angle_beta   90.00
_cell.angle_gamma   90.00
#
_symmetry.space_group_name_H-M   'P 1'
#
loop_
_entity.id
_entity.type
_entity.pdbx_description
1 polymer ?
#
loop_
_entity_poly.entity_id
_entity_poly.type
_entity_poly.pdbx_seq_one_letter_code
_entity_poly.pdbx_strand_id
1 'polypeptide(L)'
;MKGITGTQPPRRGIAPPRAQALVLCGALLLAGCGGTEGPASVIGPNQGLSHPMVGQKAPDFAAQDPAGPWLPLTSLKDKPVALLFFRPGAAFATDLARELGHYRDDPSYRPIVFLGIARESTDRIQEFIKVHGLTLPILRDPGPIARSYDIGDVPTVVLIDVDGVIRFRMDGYPGGQFRARLQATVDALRKLPTFTAERVGSLNLDYTTHPKAPIFSARAIDGRPLDLASLKGRVVVLNFFDQECPHCQKDLPLLVPVLKEFRSRGVVAIGISSRDADGTMRQYMREHGIDYPVVIDPARSIFNQYDSTRTPDTLFIDRDGFIRFREQGDRSDRAELTRLQLRLLLGEDARTLAASLPKDRYAGDAACRACHEREYDDWLTTPHSIAWDSLEKGEKWRDPECVGCHVTGKDRPGGFTDSEKTPHRVNVQCEVCHGPGGGHPAGATAASNDPAVMKKVCITCHTGKFVLNFDPDEALVLVAHRDDPDMDKLFKYSDAQRRRLEAINTRRLEKFKSGVAYVGADSCRDCHQEEYDQWSRTAHAGAFAIILKTSRGRDPICTPCHTTGQGHKGGFGDAAAPQGNPMTNVQCEVCHGPGDDHVKAPAALKKATIYGITDQCSFCIIQGVCATCHDKKNDADFDIEKALPLVKHRPATASARSRAR
;
A
#
# COMPACT_ATOMS: atom_id res chain seq x y z
N MET A 1 46.32 57.61 56.16
CA MET A 1 46.47 57.02 54.81
C MET A 1 45.07 57.03 54.18
N LYS A 2 44.79 57.76 53.09
CA LYS A 2 45.20 57.53 51.68
C LYS A 2 44.74 56.14 51.19
N GLY A 3 43.79 55.99 50.25
CA GLY A 3 42.94 56.98 49.55
C GLY A 3 41.60 56.38 49.08
N ILE A 4 40.49 57.13 48.91
CA ILE A 4 40.15 58.05 47.79
C ILE A 4 39.49 57.28 46.62
N THR A 5 38.27 57.55 46.13
CA THR A 5 37.11 58.37 46.62
C THR A 5 35.80 58.02 45.88
N GLY A 6 34.66 58.13 46.58
CA GLY A 6 33.47 58.89 46.13
C GLY A 6 32.40 58.17 45.28
N THR A 7 31.11 58.54 45.33
CA THR A 7 30.37 59.46 46.24
C THR A 7 28.88 59.03 46.36
N GLN A 8 28.25 59.37 47.48
CA GLN A 8 26.82 59.15 47.86
C GLN A 8 25.89 60.26 47.26
N PRO A 9 24.55 60.38 47.53
CA PRO A 9 23.63 59.66 48.45
C PRO A 9 22.26 59.21 47.78
N PRO A 10 21.01 59.42 48.31
CA PRO A 10 20.33 58.48 49.23
C PRO A 10 18.85 58.05 48.95
N ARG A 11 18.52 56.82 49.39
CA ARG A 11 17.33 56.35 50.18
C ARG A 11 15.85 56.66 49.79
N ARG A 12 14.98 55.68 50.15
CA ARG A 12 13.48 55.66 50.25
C ARG A 12 12.74 55.46 48.90
N GLY A 13 11.61 54.73 48.82
CA GLY A 13 11.00 53.80 49.81
C GLY A 13 9.53 53.42 49.51
N ILE A 14 9.18 52.14 49.71
CA ILE A 14 7.84 51.55 50.01
C ILE A 14 6.62 51.87 49.10
N ALA A 15 6.16 50.83 48.39
CA ALA A 15 4.77 50.51 47.96
C ALA A 15 4.06 51.31 46.83
N PRO A 16 3.07 50.70 46.12
CA PRO A 16 2.41 51.24 44.90
C PRO A 16 0.99 51.80 45.15
N PRO A 17 0.32 52.41 44.15
CA PRO A 17 -0.67 51.64 43.37
C PRO A 17 -0.98 52.09 41.91
N ARG A 18 -1.65 51.20 41.16
CA ARG A 18 -2.69 51.42 40.12
C ARG A 18 -2.46 52.35 38.88
N ALA A 19 -2.44 51.66 37.72
CA ALA A 19 -3.43 51.77 36.62
C ALA A 19 -3.33 52.86 35.50
N GLN A 20 -3.60 52.36 34.29
CA GLN A 20 -4.13 53.02 33.08
C GLN A 20 -3.30 54.06 32.27
N ALA A 21 -2.76 53.53 31.17
CA ALA A 21 -3.08 53.91 29.78
C ALA A 21 -2.44 55.14 29.07
N LEU A 22 -1.80 54.78 27.94
CA LEU A 22 -1.84 55.43 26.61
C LEU A 22 -0.78 56.47 26.18
N VAL A 23 -0.64 56.53 24.84
CA VAL A 23 0.10 57.46 23.96
C VAL A 23 1.60 57.20 23.72
N LEU A 24 1.96 57.25 22.43
CA LEU A 24 3.24 56.96 21.80
C LEU A 24 4.22 58.15 21.87
N CYS A 25 5.54 57.92 21.74
CA CYS A 25 6.30 58.31 20.53
C CYS A 25 7.78 57.84 20.54
N GLY A 26 8.42 57.80 19.35
CA GLY A 26 9.85 57.48 19.12
C GLY A 26 10.07 56.07 18.53
N ALA A 27 10.52 55.83 17.28
CA ALA A 27 11.69 56.34 16.51
C ALA A 27 13.04 55.76 17.00
N LEU A 28 14.02 55.30 16.19
CA LEU A 28 14.21 55.12 14.72
C LEU A 28 15.50 54.21 14.56
N LEU A 29 15.95 53.56 13.47
CA LEU A 29 15.71 53.51 12.00
C LEU A 29 15.92 52.06 11.45
N LEU A 30 15.34 51.79 10.27
CA LEU A 30 15.80 50.96 9.12
C LEU A 30 16.85 49.82 9.26
N ALA A 31 16.47 48.66 8.71
CA ALA A 31 17.04 48.14 7.45
C ALA A 31 15.94 47.37 6.67
N GLY A 32 16.00 47.27 5.34
CA GLY A 32 14.95 46.56 4.59
C GLY A 32 15.19 46.41 3.08
N CYS A 33 14.40 45.52 2.48
CA CYS A 33 14.20 45.38 1.04
C CYS A 33 12.69 45.23 0.80
N GLY A 34 12.13 46.03 -0.10
CA GLY A 34 10.67 46.12 -0.30
C GLY A 34 10.14 45.18 -1.36
N GLY A 35 9.11 44.40 -1.00
CA GLY A 35 8.16 43.79 -1.93
C GLY A 35 6.75 44.18 -1.47
N THR A 36 5.90 44.68 -2.37
CA THR A 36 4.60 45.25 -2.02
C THR A 36 3.52 44.18 -1.92
N GLU A 37 3.33 43.60 -0.73
CA GLU A 37 2.08 42.93 -0.41
C GLU A 37 0.98 43.97 -0.20
N GLY A 38 -0.10 43.89 -0.99
CA GLY A 38 -1.33 44.64 -0.75
C GLY A 38 -2.05 44.15 0.51
N PRO A 39 -3.05 44.88 1.03
CA PRO A 39 -3.79 44.45 2.20
C PRO A 39 -4.43 43.08 1.95
N ALA A 40 -4.02 42.09 2.73
CA ALA A 40 -4.53 40.72 2.63
C ALA A 40 -6.05 40.73 2.84
N SER A 41 -6.80 40.48 1.76
CA SER A 41 -8.26 40.48 1.82
C SER A 41 -8.76 39.41 2.79
N VAL A 42 -9.72 39.78 3.64
CA VAL A 42 -10.36 38.85 4.58
C VAL A 42 -11.29 37.95 3.77
N ILE A 43 -10.75 36.82 3.34
CA ILE A 43 -11.46 35.82 2.55
C ILE A 43 -12.54 35.17 3.42
N GLY A 44 -13.80 35.43 3.06
CA GLY A 44 -14.96 34.96 3.79
C GLY A 44 -15.21 33.45 3.60
N PRO A 45 -15.85 32.78 4.58
CA PRO A 45 -16.03 31.32 4.60
C PRO A 45 -16.84 30.77 3.42
N ASN A 46 -17.62 31.61 2.75
CA ASN A 46 -18.49 31.20 1.64
C ASN A 46 -17.78 31.12 0.27
N GLN A 47 -16.49 31.51 0.13
CA GLN A 47 -15.83 31.52 -1.18
C GLN A 47 -15.90 30.18 -1.92
N GLY A 48 -15.80 29.06 -1.18
CA GLY A 48 -15.88 27.72 -1.78
C GLY A 48 -17.26 27.30 -2.30
N LEU A 49 -18.30 28.08 -2.03
CA LEU A 49 -19.66 27.89 -2.55
C LEU A 49 -19.93 28.77 -3.79
N SER A 50 -19.08 29.77 -4.07
CA SER A 50 -19.23 30.72 -5.18
C SER A 50 -18.35 30.43 -6.40
N HIS A 51 -17.62 29.31 -6.42
CA HIS A 51 -16.77 28.93 -7.55
C HIS A 51 -17.62 28.53 -8.78
N PRO A 52 -17.29 28.94 -10.02
CA PRO A 52 -18.13 28.70 -11.21
C PRO A 52 -18.52 27.23 -11.50
N MET A 53 -17.72 26.26 -11.04
CA MET A 53 -18.03 24.83 -11.16
C MET A 53 -19.05 24.31 -10.13
N VAL A 54 -19.34 25.05 -9.06
CA VAL A 54 -20.34 24.64 -8.06
C VAL A 54 -21.73 24.67 -8.70
N GLY A 55 -22.47 23.58 -8.53
CA GLY A 55 -23.74 23.33 -9.22
C GLY A 55 -23.60 22.59 -10.56
N GLN A 56 -22.39 22.43 -11.10
CA GLN A 56 -22.14 21.63 -12.30
C GLN A 56 -21.96 20.14 -11.96
N LYS A 57 -22.19 19.27 -12.94
CA LYS A 57 -21.79 17.85 -12.84
C LYS A 57 -20.27 17.75 -12.82
N ALA A 58 -19.74 16.88 -11.95
CA ALA A 58 -18.33 16.60 -11.87
C ALA A 58 -17.83 15.92 -13.17
N PRO A 59 -16.67 16.33 -13.73
CA PRO A 59 -16.05 15.63 -14.86
C PRO A 59 -15.74 14.17 -14.48
N ASP A 60 -16.19 13.23 -15.32
CA ASP A 60 -15.82 11.81 -15.19
C ASP A 60 -14.33 11.63 -15.49
N PHE A 61 -13.69 10.72 -14.77
CA PHE A 61 -12.26 10.44 -14.89
C PHE A 61 -11.98 8.96 -14.63
N ALA A 62 -10.79 8.51 -15.01
CA ALA A 62 -10.18 7.29 -14.52
C ALA A 62 -8.74 7.57 -14.11
N ALA A 63 -8.31 7.03 -12.98
CA ALA A 63 -6.97 7.21 -12.43
C ALA A 63 -6.40 5.88 -11.92
N GLN A 64 -5.08 5.74 -11.88
CA GLN A 64 -4.44 4.60 -11.24
C GLN A 64 -4.38 4.83 -9.72
N ASP A 65 -4.82 3.85 -8.92
CA ASP A 65 -4.42 3.73 -7.52
C ASP A 65 -2.98 3.21 -7.45
N PRO A 66 -2.02 3.92 -6.82
CA PRO A 66 -0.65 3.45 -6.63
C PRO A 66 -0.50 2.13 -5.87
N ALA A 67 -1.56 1.63 -5.22
CA ALA A 67 -1.62 0.34 -4.54
C ALA A 67 -2.64 -0.64 -5.17
N GLY A 68 -3.24 -0.32 -6.33
CA GLY A 68 -4.42 -1.06 -6.82
C GLY A 68 -4.77 -0.85 -8.30
N PRO A 69 -6.03 -1.16 -8.68
CA PRO A 69 -6.50 -1.05 -10.06
C PRO A 69 -6.79 0.40 -10.48
N TRP A 70 -7.35 0.56 -11.68
CA TRP A 70 -7.84 1.84 -12.17
C TRP A 70 -9.20 2.17 -11.56
N LEU A 71 -9.31 3.31 -10.86
CA LEU A 71 -10.53 3.79 -10.22
C LEU A 71 -11.18 4.90 -11.06
N PRO A 72 -12.36 4.66 -11.68
CA PRO A 72 -13.11 5.70 -12.37
C PRO A 72 -14.10 6.42 -11.43
N LEU A 73 -14.40 7.70 -11.68
CA LEU A 73 -15.40 8.43 -10.89
C LEU A 73 -16.79 7.78 -10.97
N THR A 74 -17.11 7.15 -12.10
CA THR A 74 -18.32 6.35 -12.28
C THR A 74 -18.44 5.16 -11.31
N SER A 75 -17.36 4.63 -10.73
CA SER A 75 -17.41 3.63 -9.63
C SER A 75 -17.84 4.22 -8.27
N LEU A 76 -17.79 5.55 -8.16
CA LEU A 76 -18.15 6.34 -6.98
C LEU A 76 -19.55 6.96 -7.11
N LYS A 77 -20.30 6.60 -8.17
CA LYS A 77 -21.69 7.02 -8.38
C LYS A 77 -22.57 6.68 -7.16
N ASP A 78 -23.57 7.52 -6.92
CA ASP A 78 -24.52 7.42 -5.81
C ASP A 78 -23.88 7.54 -4.41
N LYS A 79 -22.61 7.97 -4.32
CA LYS A 79 -21.87 8.28 -3.09
C LYS A 79 -21.37 9.73 -3.12
N PRO A 80 -21.31 10.44 -1.98
CA PRO A 80 -20.59 11.70 -1.91
C PRO A 80 -19.06 11.47 -1.98
N VAL A 81 -18.35 12.35 -2.66
CA VAL A 81 -16.90 12.24 -2.90
C VAL A 81 -16.20 13.54 -2.51
N ALA A 82 -15.11 13.43 -1.74
CA ALA A 82 -14.21 14.52 -1.39
C ALA A 82 -12.85 14.32 -2.10
N LEU A 83 -12.58 15.12 -3.13
CA LEU A 83 -11.33 15.11 -3.87
C LEU A 83 -10.38 16.18 -3.31
N LEU A 84 -9.12 15.81 -3.06
CA LEU A 84 -8.02 16.73 -2.76
C LEU A 84 -7.01 16.69 -3.91
N PHE A 85 -7.01 17.71 -4.76
CA PHE A 85 -5.93 17.92 -5.73
C PHE A 85 -4.75 18.59 -5.04
N PHE A 86 -3.57 17.98 -5.08
CA PHE A 86 -2.39 18.53 -4.41
C PHE A 86 -1.07 18.13 -5.09
N ARG A 87 0.05 18.64 -4.55
CA ARG A 87 1.40 18.12 -4.82
C ARG A 87 2.11 17.84 -3.49
N PRO A 88 2.73 16.66 -3.31
CA PRO A 88 3.74 16.42 -2.29
C PRO A 88 4.73 17.59 -2.17
N GLY A 89 4.91 18.10 -0.94
CA GLY A 89 5.80 19.23 -0.67
C GLY A 89 5.25 20.63 -1.00
N ALA A 90 4.03 20.76 -1.55
CA ALA A 90 3.34 22.06 -1.58
C ALA A 90 2.94 22.49 -0.16
N ALA A 91 2.95 23.80 0.10
CA ALA A 91 2.64 24.35 1.42
C ALA A 91 1.23 23.92 1.88
N PHE A 92 1.14 23.43 3.12
CA PHE A 92 -0.09 22.95 3.79
C PHE A 92 -0.80 21.75 3.12
N ALA A 93 -0.29 21.22 2.00
CA ALA A 93 -0.88 20.08 1.31
C ALA A 93 -0.79 18.80 2.15
N THR A 94 0.34 18.55 2.82
CA THR A 94 0.53 17.40 3.71
C THR A 94 -0.40 17.46 4.92
N ASP A 95 -0.60 18.65 5.51
CA ASP A 95 -1.45 18.83 6.68
C ASP A 95 -2.93 18.63 6.30
N LEU A 96 -3.36 19.19 5.18
CA LEU A 96 -4.72 19.01 4.66
C LEU A 96 -5.00 17.55 4.24
N ALA A 97 -4.02 16.85 3.65
CA ALA A 97 -4.13 15.43 3.33
C ALA A 97 -4.25 14.55 4.59
N ARG A 98 -3.55 14.91 5.68
CA ARG A 98 -3.68 14.24 6.97
C ARG A 98 -5.05 14.50 7.61
N GLU A 99 -5.50 15.75 7.63
CA GLU A 99 -6.83 16.10 8.18
C GLU A 99 -7.95 15.37 7.44
N LEU A 100 -7.95 15.35 6.10
CA LEU A 100 -8.93 14.59 5.32
C LEU A 100 -8.79 13.06 5.51
N GLY A 101 -7.59 12.55 5.81
CA GLY A 101 -7.39 11.18 6.28
C GLY A 101 -8.10 10.90 7.61
N HIS A 102 -8.01 11.81 8.59
CA HIS A 102 -8.76 11.67 9.85
C HIS A 102 -10.29 11.62 9.62
N TYR A 103 -10.83 12.47 8.72
CA TYR A 103 -12.27 12.47 8.39
C TYR A 103 -12.72 11.23 7.60
N ARG A 104 -11.85 10.62 6.80
CA ARG A 104 -12.11 9.31 6.15
C ARG A 104 -12.27 8.19 7.18
N ASP A 105 -11.41 8.20 8.19
CA ASP A 105 -11.31 7.11 9.16
C ASP A 105 -12.42 7.19 10.24
N ASP A 106 -12.93 8.40 10.53
CA ASP A 106 -14.10 8.66 11.37
C ASP A 106 -15.39 8.06 10.77
N PRO A 107 -16.05 7.08 11.44
CA PRO A 107 -17.27 6.47 10.94
C PRO A 107 -18.46 7.43 10.73
N SER A 108 -18.48 8.60 11.38
CA SER A 108 -19.57 9.57 11.29
C SER A 108 -19.64 10.33 9.95
N TYR A 109 -18.57 10.28 9.15
CA TYR A 109 -18.52 10.87 7.80
C TYR A 109 -18.78 9.83 6.69
N ARG A 110 -19.09 8.57 7.04
CA ARG A 110 -19.53 7.57 6.05
C ARG A 110 -20.95 7.92 5.58
N PRO A 111 -21.27 7.86 4.26
CA PRO A 111 -20.55 7.13 3.21
C PRO A 111 -19.62 7.99 2.32
N ILE A 112 -19.03 9.08 2.82
CA ILE A 112 -18.14 9.94 2.00
C ILE A 112 -16.87 9.19 1.62
N VAL A 113 -16.56 9.19 0.31
CA VAL A 113 -15.32 8.67 -0.26
C VAL A 113 -14.30 9.80 -0.32
N PHE A 114 -13.16 9.65 0.36
CA PHE A 114 -12.08 10.65 0.35
C PHE A 114 -10.92 10.17 -0.52
N LEU A 115 -10.47 11.01 -1.45
CA LEU A 115 -9.39 10.70 -2.40
C LEU A 115 -8.46 11.90 -2.59
N GLY A 116 -7.15 11.68 -2.45
CA GLY A 116 -6.14 12.58 -2.99
C GLY A 116 -5.94 12.34 -4.48
N ILE A 117 -5.50 13.38 -5.19
CA ILE A 117 -5.08 13.34 -6.59
C ILE A 117 -3.75 14.10 -6.70
N ALA A 118 -2.70 13.41 -7.11
CA ALA A 118 -1.33 13.93 -7.20
C ALA A 118 -0.72 13.69 -8.60
N ARG A 119 0.22 14.55 -9.02
CA ARG A 119 0.82 14.54 -10.37
C ARG A 119 2.13 13.77 -10.48
N GLU A 120 2.64 13.33 -9.35
CA GLU A 120 3.92 12.69 -9.16
C GLU A 120 3.92 11.21 -9.63
N SER A 121 5.09 10.56 -9.68
CA SER A 121 5.17 9.13 -10.00
C SER A 121 4.58 8.28 -8.88
N THR A 122 4.13 7.07 -9.22
CA THR A 122 3.64 6.04 -8.28
C THR A 122 4.57 5.90 -7.08
N ASP A 123 5.88 5.78 -7.32
CA ASP A 123 6.90 5.63 -6.29
C ASP A 123 6.97 6.83 -5.35
N ARG A 124 6.86 8.06 -5.88
CA ARG A 124 6.86 9.29 -5.08
C ARG A 124 5.57 9.48 -4.28
N ILE A 125 4.43 9.02 -4.79
CA ILE A 125 3.17 9.04 -4.06
C ILE A 125 3.22 8.03 -2.91
N GLN A 126 3.72 6.81 -3.16
CA GLN A 126 3.94 5.79 -2.14
C GLN A 126 4.97 6.22 -1.08
N GLU A 127 6.08 6.85 -1.51
CA GLU A 127 7.07 7.45 -0.61
C GLU A 127 6.44 8.54 0.25
N PHE A 128 5.65 9.46 -0.34
CA PHE A 128 4.97 10.52 0.39
C PHE A 128 3.97 9.98 1.43
N ILE A 129 3.16 8.97 1.07
CA ILE A 129 2.26 8.25 1.98
C ILE A 129 3.06 7.66 3.16
N LYS A 130 4.12 6.91 2.85
CA LYS A 130 5.00 6.23 3.83
C LYS A 130 5.74 7.20 4.75
N VAL A 131 6.24 8.31 4.22
CA VAL A 131 6.99 9.32 4.98
C VAL A 131 6.10 10.07 5.96
N HIS A 132 4.90 10.48 5.53
CA HIS A 132 4.00 11.35 6.30
C HIS A 132 2.87 10.64 7.07
N GLY A 133 2.69 9.33 6.85
CA GLY A 133 1.73 8.48 7.55
C GLY A 133 0.28 8.77 7.15
N LEU A 134 0.00 8.85 5.85
CA LEU A 134 -1.32 9.22 5.34
C LEU A 134 -2.24 8.01 5.16
N THR A 135 -3.47 8.12 5.66
CA THR A 135 -4.54 7.11 5.47
C THR A 135 -5.47 7.44 4.29
N LEU A 136 -5.34 8.64 3.72
CA LEU A 136 -6.01 9.07 2.50
C LEU A 136 -5.42 8.35 1.26
N PRO A 137 -6.22 7.58 0.50
CA PRO A 137 -5.77 7.02 -0.78
C PRO A 137 -5.48 8.16 -1.77
N ILE A 138 -4.36 8.10 -2.49
CA ILE A 138 -3.95 9.17 -3.42
C ILE A 138 -3.79 8.58 -4.81
N LEU A 139 -4.70 8.95 -5.71
CA LEU A 139 -4.68 8.56 -7.11
C LEU A 139 -3.60 9.33 -7.88
N ARG A 140 -2.99 8.66 -8.87
CA ARG A 140 -2.03 9.28 -9.78
C ARG A 140 -2.73 9.89 -11.01
N ASP A 141 -2.49 11.19 -11.22
CA ASP A 141 -2.97 11.97 -12.37
C ASP A 141 -1.78 12.63 -13.12
N PRO A 142 -1.33 12.12 -14.29
CA PRO A 142 -0.31 12.82 -15.09
C PRO A 142 -0.77 14.23 -15.57
N GLY A 143 -2.03 14.58 -15.37
CA GLY A 143 -2.63 15.89 -15.56
C GLY A 143 -4.00 15.92 -16.28
N PRO A 144 -4.56 14.86 -16.92
CA PRO A 144 -5.90 14.98 -17.52
C PRO A 144 -7.00 15.30 -16.49
N ILE A 145 -6.90 14.79 -15.26
CA ILE A 145 -7.96 14.97 -14.25
C ILE A 145 -7.92 16.41 -13.73
N ALA A 146 -6.76 16.88 -13.28
CA ALA A 146 -6.56 18.27 -12.87
C ALA A 146 -6.94 19.29 -13.98
N ARG A 147 -6.74 18.95 -15.26
CA ARG A 147 -7.23 19.77 -16.38
C ARG A 147 -8.74 19.74 -16.53
N SER A 148 -9.38 18.57 -16.44
CA SER A 148 -10.85 18.47 -16.56
C SER A 148 -11.59 19.19 -15.43
N TYR A 149 -10.98 19.24 -14.23
CA TYR A 149 -11.48 19.98 -13.07
C TYR A 149 -11.00 21.44 -13.00
N ASP A 150 -10.34 21.98 -14.03
CA ASP A 150 -9.84 23.36 -14.08
C ASP A 150 -9.01 23.77 -12.84
N ILE A 151 -8.08 22.90 -12.42
CA ILE A 151 -7.27 23.07 -11.21
C ILE A 151 -6.04 23.94 -11.51
N GLY A 152 -6.17 25.25 -11.29
CA GLY A 152 -5.09 26.23 -11.46
C GLY A 152 -4.11 26.34 -10.29
N ASP A 153 -4.56 26.04 -9.06
CA ASP A 153 -3.75 26.12 -7.83
C ASP A 153 -3.89 24.85 -6.96
N VAL A 154 -2.93 24.61 -6.06
CA VAL A 154 -2.89 23.46 -5.14
C VAL A 154 -2.32 23.82 -3.76
N PRO A 155 -2.85 23.27 -2.65
CA PRO A 155 -3.90 22.25 -2.61
C PRO A 155 -5.31 22.82 -2.86
N THR A 156 -6.16 22.04 -3.52
CA THR A 156 -7.54 22.40 -3.87
C THR A 156 -8.49 21.25 -3.52
N VAL A 157 -9.57 21.54 -2.80
CA VAL A 157 -10.57 20.53 -2.40
C VAL A 157 -11.86 20.71 -3.18
N VAL A 158 -12.40 19.63 -3.74
CA VAL A 158 -13.69 19.59 -4.44
C VAL A 158 -14.59 18.57 -3.77
N LEU A 159 -15.78 18.98 -3.34
CA LEU A 159 -16.78 18.10 -2.73
C LEU A 159 -17.95 17.91 -3.70
N ILE A 160 -18.28 16.64 -3.96
CA ILE A 160 -19.26 16.17 -4.94
C ILE A 160 -20.33 15.37 -4.18
N ASP A 161 -21.61 15.56 -4.49
CA ASP A 161 -22.69 14.80 -3.86
C ASP A 161 -23.01 13.46 -4.56
N VAL A 162 -24.00 12.74 -4.03
CA VAL A 162 -24.50 11.46 -4.58
C VAL A 162 -24.98 11.55 -6.03
N ASP A 163 -25.47 12.72 -6.47
CA ASP A 163 -25.89 12.96 -7.85
C ASP A 163 -24.69 13.25 -8.76
N GLY A 164 -23.46 13.27 -8.26
CA GLY A 164 -22.27 13.67 -9.03
C GLY A 164 -22.22 15.17 -9.31
N VAL A 165 -22.85 16.02 -8.48
CA VAL A 165 -22.84 17.48 -8.61
C VAL A 165 -21.81 18.07 -7.65
N ILE A 166 -20.95 18.97 -8.14
CA ILE A 166 -20.00 19.70 -7.31
C ILE A 166 -20.79 20.65 -6.39
N ARG A 167 -20.69 20.47 -5.07
CA ARG A 167 -21.38 21.32 -4.06
C ARG A 167 -20.46 22.32 -3.39
N PHE A 168 -19.14 22.11 -3.45
CA PHE A 168 -18.13 23.01 -2.89
C PHE A 168 -16.80 22.81 -3.61
N ARG A 169 -16.04 23.88 -3.84
CA ARG A 169 -14.66 23.86 -4.33
C ARG A 169 -13.84 24.97 -3.65
N MET A 170 -12.77 24.61 -2.92
CA MET A 170 -11.89 25.54 -2.20
C MET A 170 -10.47 25.46 -2.75
N ASP A 171 -10.03 26.54 -3.40
CA ASP A 171 -8.75 26.64 -4.10
C ASP A 171 -7.70 27.34 -3.24
N GLY A 172 -6.59 26.66 -2.97
CA GLY A 172 -5.45 27.17 -2.21
C GLY A 172 -5.70 27.24 -0.69
N TYR A 173 -4.63 27.02 0.10
CA TYR A 173 -4.69 27.07 1.57
C TYR A 173 -3.52 27.88 2.15
N PRO A 174 -3.47 29.21 1.94
CA PRO A 174 -2.37 30.04 2.44
C PRO A 174 -2.32 30.07 3.98
N GLY A 175 -1.12 30.07 4.55
CA GLY A 175 -0.92 29.81 5.99
C GLY A 175 -1.68 30.74 6.94
N GLY A 176 -1.81 32.02 6.61
CA GLY A 176 -2.60 32.99 7.38
C GLY A 176 -4.12 32.72 7.38
N GLN A 177 -4.61 31.84 6.51
CA GLN A 177 -6.03 31.48 6.37
C GLN A 177 -6.30 29.97 6.54
N PHE A 178 -5.26 29.12 6.68
CA PHE A 178 -5.37 27.65 6.66
C PHE A 178 -6.51 27.12 7.54
N ARG A 179 -6.55 27.54 8.82
CA ARG A 179 -7.59 27.12 9.77
C ARG A 179 -9.00 27.55 9.36
N ALA A 180 -9.18 28.74 8.79
CA ALA A 180 -10.48 29.24 8.37
C ALA A 180 -10.99 28.52 7.11
N ARG A 181 -10.11 28.24 6.14
CA ARG A 181 -10.42 27.48 4.93
C ARG A 181 -10.67 26.00 5.21
N LEU A 182 -9.90 25.39 6.13
CA LEU A 182 -10.15 24.05 6.65
C LEU A 182 -11.52 23.97 7.34
N GLN A 183 -11.83 24.92 8.24
CA GLN A 183 -13.14 24.95 8.93
C GLN A 183 -14.30 25.09 7.94
N ALA A 184 -14.20 26.00 6.95
CA ALA A 184 -15.21 26.15 5.91
C ALA A 184 -15.40 24.86 5.07
N THR A 185 -14.32 24.13 4.81
CA THR A 185 -14.33 22.84 4.08
C THR A 185 -14.97 21.74 4.91
N VAL A 186 -14.66 21.64 6.21
CA VAL A 186 -15.30 20.70 7.14
C VAL A 186 -16.79 21.01 7.33
N ASP A 187 -17.16 22.29 7.37
CA ASP A 187 -18.57 22.70 7.47
C ASP A 187 -19.33 22.60 6.14
N ALA A 188 -18.64 22.43 5.01
CA ALA A 188 -19.25 22.01 3.75
C ALA A 188 -19.38 20.48 3.66
N LEU A 189 -18.35 19.74 4.11
CA LEU A 189 -18.33 18.28 4.21
C LEU A 189 -19.50 17.75 5.06
N ARG A 190 -19.76 18.38 6.22
CA ARG A 190 -20.92 18.11 7.10
C ARG A 190 -22.28 18.43 6.48
N LYS A 191 -22.32 19.14 5.36
CA LYS A 191 -23.54 19.57 4.65
C LYS A 191 -23.73 18.86 3.31
N LEU A 192 -22.84 17.93 2.93
CA LEU A 192 -23.11 17.07 1.78
C LEU A 192 -24.34 16.17 2.10
N PRO A 193 -25.28 16.02 1.15
CA PRO A 193 -26.61 15.49 1.46
C PRO A 193 -26.63 13.96 1.61
N THR A 194 -26.24 13.45 2.78
CA THR A 194 -26.31 12.00 3.10
C THR A 194 -26.79 11.68 4.52
N PHE A 195 -28.05 12.00 4.84
CA PHE A 195 -28.77 11.35 5.96
C PHE A 195 -30.26 11.13 5.66
N THR A 196 -30.56 10.15 4.79
CA THR A 196 -31.76 9.31 4.94
C THR A 196 -31.29 7.85 4.99
N ALA A 197 -31.65 7.13 6.05
CA ALA A 197 -31.07 5.81 6.35
C ALA A 197 -31.51 4.70 5.38
N GLU A 198 -32.52 4.97 4.55
CA GLU A 198 -33.23 3.99 3.72
C GLU A 198 -32.48 3.58 2.44
N ARG A 199 -31.43 4.31 2.03
CA ARG A 199 -30.62 3.99 0.84
C ARG A 199 -29.39 3.12 1.10
N VAL A 200 -29.06 2.79 2.35
CA VAL A 200 -27.89 1.94 2.68
C VAL A 200 -28.23 0.44 2.60
N GLY A 201 -28.81 0.03 1.47
CA GLY A 201 -28.94 -1.39 1.11
C GLY A 201 -27.62 -1.90 0.54
N SER A 202 -27.04 -2.94 1.16
CA SER A 202 -25.90 -3.74 0.69
C SER A 202 -24.82 -2.98 -0.11
N LEU A 203 -23.73 -2.56 0.56
CA LEU A 203 -22.58 -1.92 -0.10
C LEU A 203 -21.78 -2.90 -0.97
N ASN A 204 -22.34 -3.26 -2.13
CA ASN A 204 -21.56 -3.79 -3.23
C ASN A 204 -20.79 -2.63 -3.87
N LEU A 205 -19.48 -2.59 -3.62
CA LEU A 205 -18.57 -1.92 -4.53
C LEU A 205 -18.60 -2.71 -5.85
N ASP A 206 -19.15 -2.11 -6.90
CA ASP A 206 -19.19 -2.75 -8.22
C ASP A 206 -17.83 -2.58 -8.92
N TYR A 207 -16.93 -3.52 -8.68
CA TYR A 207 -15.63 -3.58 -9.33
C TYR A 207 -15.71 -3.90 -10.84
N THR A 208 -16.90 -4.21 -11.38
CA THR A 208 -17.08 -4.49 -12.82
C THR A 208 -17.24 -3.21 -13.67
N THR A 209 -17.20 -2.01 -13.07
CA THR A 209 -17.23 -0.73 -13.81
C THR A 209 -15.89 -0.43 -14.48
N HIS A 210 -15.59 -1.16 -15.56
CA HIS A 210 -14.44 -0.90 -16.43
C HIS A 210 -14.41 0.56 -16.93
N PRO A 211 -13.24 1.20 -17.06
CA PRO A 211 -13.14 2.59 -17.51
C PRO A 211 -13.41 2.70 -19.02
N LYS A 212 -13.99 3.82 -19.47
CA LYS A 212 -14.14 4.11 -20.91
C LYS A 212 -12.81 4.47 -21.56
N ALA A 213 -12.65 4.02 -22.79
CA ALA A 213 -11.50 4.34 -23.64
C ALA A 213 -11.50 5.84 -24.03
N PRO A 214 -10.45 6.62 -23.72
CA PRO A 214 -10.32 8.00 -24.18
C PRO A 214 -10.40 8.11 -25.71
N ILE A 215 -11.40 8.84 -26.21
CA ILE A 215 -11.61 9.02 -27.65
C ILE A 215 -10.53 9.93 -28.25
N PHE A 216 -9.96 9.50 -29.37
CA PHE A 216 -9.00 10.29 -30.15
C PHE A 216 -9.28 10.16 -31.65
N SER A 217 -8.94 11.21 -32.38
CA SER A 217 -8.92 11.22 -33.85
C SER A 217 -7.49 11.46 -34.32
N ALA A 218 -7.03 10.69 -35.30
CA ALA A 218 -5.66 10.67 -35.79
C ALA A 218 -5.62 10.32 -37.30
N ARG A 219 -4.41 10.21 -37.84
CA ARG A 219 -4.16 9.65 -39.17
C ARG A 219 -3.09 8.56 -39.06
N ALA A 220 -3.33 7.41 -39.68
CA ALA A 220 -2.37 6.32 -39.72
C ALA A 220 -1.20 6.65 -40.68
N ILE A 221 -0.09 5.93 -40.54
CA ILE A 221 1.15 6.08 -41.31
C ILE A 221 1.00 5.81 -42.84
N ASP A 222 -0.11 5.20 -43.23
CA ASP A 222 -0.55 4.98 -44.63
C ASP A 222 -1.53 6.05 -45.15
N GLY A 223 -1.81 7.09 -44.34
CA GLY A 223 -2.69 8.19 -44.69
C GLY A 223 -4.17 7.97 -44.34
N ARG A 224 -4.59 6.77 -43.91
CA ARG A 224 -6.00 6.52 -43.52
C ARG A 224 -6.40 7.41 -42.32
N PRO A 225 -7.54 8.13 -42.39
CA PRO A 225 -8.09 8.79 -41.21
C PRO A 225 -8.56 7.72 -40.22
N LEU A 226 -8.39 7.99 -38.92
CA LEU A 226 -8.81 7.11 -37.85
C LEU A 226 -9.49 7.94 -36.77
N ASP A 227 -10.69 7.54 -36.38
CA ASP A 227 -11.40 8.12 -35.24
C ASP A 227 -11.91 6.99 -34.35
N LEU A 228 -11.52 6.99 -33.07
CA LEU A 228 -11.89 5.91 -32.16
C LEU A 228 -13.40 5.91 -31.84
N ALA A 229 -14.05 7.09 -31.83
CA ALA A 229 -15.49 7.18 -31.57
C ALA A 229 -16.32 6.50 -32.68
N SER A 230 -15.86 6.57 -33.94
CA SER A 230 -16.47 5.89 -35.08
C SER A 230 -16.45 4.36 -35.00
N LEU A 231 -15.65 3.77 -34.10
CA LEU A 231 -15.54 2.31 -33.92
C LEU A 231 -16.49 1.73 -32.88
N LYS A 232 -17.38 2.54 -32.28
CA LYS A 232 -18.42 2.04 -31.37
C LYS A 232 -19.25 0.91 -32.02
N GLY A 233 -19.55 -0.13 -31.25
CA GLY A 233 -20.18 -1.37 -31.72
C GLY A 233 -19.18 -2.45 -32.17
N ARG A 234 -17.88 -2.14 -32.22
CA ARG A 234 -16.79 -3.08 -32.55
C ARG A 234 -15.96 -3.39 -31.31
N VAL A 235 -15.37 -4.58 -31.28
CA VAL A 235 -14.27 -4.88 -30.36
C VAL A 235 -13.00 -4.26 -30.94
N VAL A 236 -12.29 -3.45 -30.15
CA VAL A 236 -11.09 -2.73 -30.59
C VAL A 236 -9.89 -3.16 -29.73
N VAL A 237 -8.73 -3.34 -30.36
CA VAL A 237 -7.45 -3.55 -29.66
C VAL A 237 -6.51 -2.40 -29.96
N LEU A 238 -6.08 -1.69 -28.92
CA LEU A 238 -5.03 -0.68 -29.01
C LEU A 238 -3.72 -1.32 -28.55
N ASN A 239 -2.72 -1.35 -29.43
CA ASN A 239 -1.40 -1.89 -29.14
C ASN A 239 -0.38 -0.75 -29.17
N PHE A 240 0.09 -0.34 -27.99
CA PHE A 240 1.13 0.66 -27.84
C PHE A 240 2.50 -0.04 -27.91
N PHE A 241 3.29 0.27 -28.94
CA PHE A 241 4.57 -0.40 -29.22
C PHE A 241 5.56 0.56 -29.90
N ASP A 242 6.85 0.32 -29.76
CA ASP A 242 7.89 1.04 -30.52
C ASP A 242 8.83 0.01 -31.16
N GLN A 243 9.26 0.23 -32.41
CA GLN A 243 10.07 -0.73 -33.18
C GLN A 243 11.43 -1.07 -32.54
N GLU A 244 11.98 -0.14 -31.78
CA GLU A 244 13.25 -0.27 -31.04
C GLU A 244 13.11 -1.03 -29.71
N CYS A 245 11.89 -1.27 -29.23
CA CYS A 245 11.66 -1.84 -27.90
C CYS A 245 11.87 -3.36 -27.92
N PRO A 246 12.86 -3.93 -27.19
CA PRO A 246 13.14 -5.37 -27.21
C PRO A 246 11.97 -6.24 -26.73
N HIS A 247 11.15 -5.70 -25.82
CA HIS A 247 9.94 -6.37 -25.34
C HIS A 247 8.85 -6.39 -26.43
N CYS A 248 8.70 -5.32 -27.22
CA CYS A 248 7.77 -5.30 -28.36
C CYS A 248 8.18 -6.31 -29.44
N GLN A 249 9.49 -6.43 -29.71
CA GLN A 249 10.02 -7.39 -30.69
C GLN A 249 9.76 -8.86 -30.31
N LYS A 250 9.64 -9.18 -29.01
CA LYS A 250 9.23 -10.51 -28.52
C LYS A 250 7.70 -10.72 -28.53
N ASP A 251 6.94 -9.68 -28.21
CA ASP A 251 5.48 -9.77 -28.01
C ASP A 251 4.68 -9.75 -29.33
N LEU A 252 5.08 -8.90 -30.28
CA LEU A 252 4.41 -8.74 -31.58
C LEU A 252 4.31 -10.05 -32.40
N PRO A 253 5.35 -10.92 -32.48
CA PRO A 253 5.24 -12.23 -33.15
C PRO A 253 4.15 -13.15 -32.57
N LEU A 254 3.75 -12.98 -31.31
CA LEU A 254 2.68 -13.73 -30.67
C LEU A 254 1.32 -13.05 -30.82
N LEU A 255 1.29 -11.71 -30.76
CA LEU A 255 0.07 -10.90 -30.85
C LEU A 255 -0.47 -10.76 -32.27
N VAL A 256 0.38 -10.39 -33.25
CA VAL A 256 -0.04 -10.05 -34.62
C VAL A 256 -0.80 -11.18 -35.33
N PRO A 257 -0.40 -12.47 -35.24
CA PRO A 257 -1.15 -13.57 -35.83
C PRO A 257 -2.59 -13.70 -35.27
N VAL A 258 -2.78 -13.44 -33.97
CA VAL A 258 -4.10 -13.50 -33.33
C VAL A 258 -4.98 -12.32 -33.74
N LEU A 259 -4.42 -11.11 -33.83
CA LEU A 259 -5.16 -9.95 -34.33
C LEU A 259 -5.62 -10.17 -35.79
N LYS A 260 -4.80 -10.83 -36.60
CA LYS A 260 -5.13 -11.21 -37.98
C LYS A 260 -6.20 -12.30 -38.08
N GLU A 261 -6.14 -13.32 -37.21
CA GLU A 261 -7.17 -14.35 -37.04
C GLU A 261 -8.55 -13.71 -36.72
N PHE A 262 -8.58 -12.80 -35.75
CA PHE A 262 -9.81 -12.17 -35.25
C PHE A 262 -10.32 -10.98 -36.07
N ARG A 263 -9.51 -10.40 -36.97
CA ARG A 263 -9.92 -9.40 -37.96
C ARG A 263 -11.13 -9.85 -38.77
N SER A 264 -11.16 -11.13 -39.17
CA SER A 264 -12.28 -11.75 -39.89
C SER A 264 -13.59 -11.76 -39.07
N ARG A 265 -13.48 -11.83 -37.75
CA ARG A 265 -14.58 -11.86 -36.77
C ARG A 265 -15.07 -10.47 -36.35
N GLY A 266 -14.55 -9.41 -36.99
CA GLY A 266 -14.97 -8.03 -36.79
C GLY A 266 -14.16 -7.23 -35.78
N VAL A 267 -13.12 -7.80 -35.17
CA VAL A 267 -12.18 -7.09 -34.29
C VAL A 267 -11.36 -6.07 -35.10
N VAL A 268 -11.11 -4.90 -34.52
CA VAL A 268 -10.30 -3.84 -35.13
C VAL A 268 -9.04 -3.61 -34.29
N ALA A 269 -7.88 -3.99 -34.82
CA ALA A 269 -6.59 -3.65 -34.21
C ALA A 269 -6.12 -2.26 -34.66
N ILE A 270 -5.43 -1.54 -33.77
CA ILE A 270 -4.78 -0.25 -34.02
C ILE A 270 -3.44 -0.26 -33.28
N GLY A 271 -2.35 0.06 -33.99
CA GLY A 271 -1.05 0.30 -33.40
C GLY A 271 -0.84 1.78 -33.07
N ILE A 272 -0.15 2.08 -31.97
CA ILE A 272 0.27 3.43 -31.61
C ILE A 272 1.76 3.37 -31.25
N SER A 273 2.61 4.06 -32.03
CA SER A 273 4.05 4.18 -31.77
C SER A 273 4.41 5.60 -31.38
N SER A 274 5.31 5.78 -30.43
CA SER A 274 5.79 7.12 -30.05
C SER A 274 6.93 7.60 -30.97
N ARG A 275 7.42 6.73 -31.87
CA ARG A 275 8.56 7.00 -32.75
C ARG A 275 8.37 6.41 -34.15
N ASP A 276 8.90 7.14 -35.14
CA ASP A 276 9.21 6.68 -36.50
C ASP A 276 10.39 7.51 -37.02
N ALA A 277 11.46 7.60 -36.22
CA ALA A 277 12.52 8.60 -36.38
C ALA A 277 13.21 8.55 -37.76
N ASP A 278 13.43 7.34 -38.27
CA ASP A 278 14.07 7.08 -39.56
C ASP A 278 13.05 6.77 -40.69
N GLY A 279 11.74 6.91 -40.45
CA GLY A 279 10.68 6.52 -41.38
C GLY A 279 10.53 5.01 -41.61
N THR A 280 11.22 4.20 -40.80
CA THR A 280 11.39 2.74 -40.90
C THR A 280 10.19 1.93 -40.42
N MET A 281 9.20 2.53 -39.74
CA MET A 281 8.02 1.82 -39.24
C MET A 281 7.24 1.11 -40.36
N ARG A 282 7.14 1.72 -41.56
CA ARG A 282 6.51 1.07 -42.73
C ARG A 282 7.27 -0.15 -43.24
N GLN A 283 8.57 -0.27 -42.97
CA GLN A 283 9.36 -1.46 -43.27
C GLN A 283 9.16 -2.52 -42.17
N TYR A 284 9.30 -2.12 -40.90
CA TYR A 284 9.04 -2.97 -39.74
C TYR A 284 7.64 -3.63 -39.80
N MET A 285 6.61 -2.87 -40.18
CA MET A 285 5.25 -3.39 -40.40
C MET A 285 5.19 -4.51 -41.46
N ARG A 286 5.97 -4.42 -42.55
CA ARG A 286 6.00 -5.47 -43.60
C ARG A 286 6.74 -6.71 -43.11
N GLU A 287 7.87 -6.52 -42.43
CA GLU A 287 8.73 -7.59 -41.92
C GLU A 287 8.04 -8.40 -40.81
N HIS A 288 7.30 -7.73 -39.93
CA HIS A 288 6.54 -8.35 -38.84
C HIS A 288 5.06 -8.64 -39.19
N GLY A 289 4.64 -8.44 -40.45
CA GLY A 289 3.30 -8.78 -40.93
C GLY A 289 2.13 -7.98 -40.34
N ILE A 290 2.40 -6.78 -39.81
CA ILE A 290 1.42 -5.87 -39.21
C ILE A 290 0.52 -5.28 -40.31
N ASP A 291 -0.69 -5.84 -40.45
CA ASP A 291 -1.65 -5.49 -41.51
C ASP A 291 -2.78 -4.54 -41.06
N TYR A 292 -2.68 -4.01 -39.83
CA TYR A 292 -3.59 -3.06 -39.20
C TYR A 292 -3.03 -1.61 -39.21
N PRO A 293 -3.88 -0.57 -39.05
CA PRO A 293 -3.42 0.81 -39.03
C PRO A 293 -2.46 1.08 -37.86
N VAL A 294 -1.37 1.80 -38.11
CA VAL A 294 -0.44 2.29 -37.07
C VAL A 294 -0.43 3.82 -37.09
N VAL A 295 -0.62 4.44 -35.93
CA VAL A 295 -0.52 5.89 -35.70
C VAL A 295 0.85 6.20 -35.10
N ILE A 296 1.49 7.28 -35.56
CA ILE A 296 2.72 7.80 -34.96
C ILE A 296 2.35 9.01 -34.09
N ASP A 297 2.64 8.93 -32.81
CA ASP A 297 2.29 9.91 -31.77
C ASP A 297 3.56 10.46 -31.10
N PRO A 298 4.34 11.30 -31.80
CA PRO A 298 5.64 11.79 -31.29
C PRO A 298 5.47 12.75 -30.11
N ALA A 299 4.30 13.38 -29.97
CA ALA A 299 3.94 14.21 -28.82
C ALA A 299 3.47 13.39 -27.60
N ARG A 300 3.36 12.05 -27.72
CA ARG A 300 2.77 11.14 -26.73
C ARG A 300 1.35 11.56 -26.31
N SER A 301 0.62 12.25 -27.18
CA SER A 301 -0.71 12.80 -26.94
C SER A 301 -1.77 11.72 -26.66
N ILE A 302 -1.68 10.57 -27.31
CA ILE A 302 -2.52 9.39 -27.12
C ILE A 302 -1.95 8.53 -25.99
N PHE A 303 -0.62 8.30 -25.98
CA PHE A 303 0.05 7.59 -24.87
C PHE A 303 -0.32 8.19 -23.49
N ASN A 304 -0.32 9.52 -23.36
CA ASN A 304 -0.64 10.23 -22.11
C ASN A 304 -2.14 10.22 -21.76
N GLN A 305 -3.04 9.98 -22.72
CA GLN A 305 -4.48 9.80 -22.44
C GLN A 305 -4.76 8.42 -21.84
N TYR A 306 -4.07 7.39 -22.31
CA TYR A 306 -4.18 6.00 -21.85
C TYR A 306 -3.24 5.67 -20.67
N ASP A 307 -2.44 6.66 -20.24
CA ASP A 307 -1.32 6.49 -19.31
C ASP A 307 -0.44 5.28 -19.68
N SER A 308 -0.12 5.18 -20.97
CA SER A 308 0.81 4.19 -21.50
C SER A 308 2.22 4.71 -21.27
N THR A 309 2.81 4.32 -20.13
CA THR A 309 4.14 4.77 -19.68
C THR A 309 5.27 3.84 -20.10
N ARG A 310 4.95 2.62 -20.55
CA ARG A 310 5.87 1.58 -21.02
C ARG A 310 5.28 0.88 -22.25
N THR A 311 6.13 0.25 -23.06
CA THR A 311 5.73 -0.58 -24.20
C THR A 311 6.41 -1.97 -24.12
N PRO A 312 5.75 -3.06 -24.56
CA PRO A 312 4.41 -3.11 -25.13
C PRO A 312 3.32 -2.95 -24.05
N ASP A 313 2.20 -2.37 -24.45
CA ASP A 313 1.01 -2.17 -23.60
C ASP A 313 -0.22 -2.31 -24.51
N THR A 314 -1.00 -3.38 -24.28
CA THR A 314 -2.12 -3.74 -25.17
C THR A 314 -3.43 -3.68 -24.43
N LEU A 315 -4.36 -2.85 -24.90
CA LEU A 315 -5.66 -2.61 -24.30
C LEU A 315 -6.78 -3.16 -25.18
N PHE A 316 -7.72 -3.86 -24.57
CA PHE A 316 -8.85 -4.51 -25.23
C PHE A 316 -10.14 -3.80 -24.85
N ILE A 317 -10.84 -3.26 -25.85
CA ILE A 317 -12.02 -2.41 -25.69
C ILE A 317 -13.24 -3.15 -26.23
N ASP A 318 -14.34 -3.16 -25.49
CA ASP A 318 -15.60 -3.77 -25.93
C ASP A 318 -16.44 -2.89 -26.86
N ARG A 319 -17.57 -3.45 -27.30
CA ARG A 319 -18.50 -2.81 -28.24
C ARG A 319 -19.12 -1.50 -27.71
N ASP A 320 -19.16 -1.30 -26.39
CA ASP A 320 -19.72 -0.09 -25.77
C ASP A 320 -18.66 0.97 -25.45
N GLY A 321 -17.37 0.64 -25.63
CA GLY A 321 -16.24 1.54 -25.50
C GLY A 321 -15.50 1.43 -24.17
N PHE A 322 -15.70 0.35 -23.39
CA PHE A 322 -15.03 0.13 -22.12
C PHE A 322 -13.75 -0.69 -22.30
N ILE A 323 -12.66 -0.29 -21.62
CA ILE A 323 -11.39 -1.02 -21.55
C ILE A 323 -11.59 -2.21 -20.61
N ARG A 324 -11.76 -3.40 -21.18
CA ARG A 324 -12.03 -4.64 -20.43
C ARG A 324 -10.77 -5.31 -19.93
N PHE A 325 -9.70 -5.30 -20.74
CA PHE A 325 -8.41 -5.89 -20.38
C PHE A 325 -7.26 -4.95 -20.76
N ARG A 326 -6.16 -5.00 -20.00
CA ARG A 326 -4.92 -4.26 -20.26
C ARG A 326 -3.72 -5.13 -19.90
N GLU A 327 -2.86 -5.34 -20.88
CA GLU A 327 -1.77 -6.32 -20.85
C GLU A 327 -0.42 -5.63 -21.13
N GLN A 328 0.28 -5.24 -20.07
CA GLN A 328 1.58 -4.58 -20.11
C GLN A 328 2.74 -5.59 -20.09
N GLY A 329 3.80 -5.31 -20.85
CA GLY A 329 4.99 -6.16 -20.95
C GLY A 329 4.87 -7.31 -21.95
N ASP A 330 5.99 -7.98 -22.22
CA ASP A 330 6.06 -9.20 -23.02
C ASP A 330 5.70 -10.44 -22.20
N ARG A 331 4.91 -11.35 -22.79
CA ARG A 331 4.47 -12.60 -22.13
C ARG A 331 4.43 -13.76 -23.12
N SER A 332 4.93 -14.94 -22.73
CA SER A 332 5.05 -16.08 -23.66
C SER A 332 3.72 -16.80 -23.92
N ASP A 333 2.70 -16.55 -23.10
CA ASP A 333 1.29 -16.95 -23.31
C ASP A 333 0.42 -15.84 -23.95
N ARG A 334 1.05 -14.80 -24.54
CA ARG A 334 0.36 -13.67 -25.21
C ARG A 334 -0.69 -14.14 -26.20
N ALA A 335 -0.39 -15.15 -27.01
CA ALA A 335 -1.27 -15.60 -28.08
C ALA A 335 -2.53 -16.31 -27.53
N GLU A 336 -2.39 -17.13 -26.50
CA GLU A 336 -3.48 -17.83 -25.83
C GLU A 336 -4.41 -16.84 -25.09
N LEU A 337 -3.85 -15.92 -24.31
CA LEU A 337 -4.64 -14.96 -23.56
C LEU A 337 -5.37 -13.97 -24.48
N THR A 338 -4.69 -13.46 -25.51
CA THR A 338 -5.31 -12.57 -26.53
C THR A 338 -6.51 -13.27 -27.18
N ARG A 339 -6.42 -14.58 -27.48
CA ARG A 339 -7.57 -15.35 -27.99
C ARG A 339 -8.69 -15.43 -26.96
N LEU A 340 -8.41 -15.83 -25.71
CA LEU A 340 -9.42 -15.92 -24.65
C LEU A 340 -10.18 -14.60 -24.47
N GLN A 341 -9.44 -13.50 -24.33
CA GLN A 341 -9.97 -12.14 -24.18
C GLN A 341 -10.82 -11.73 -25.39
N LEU A 342 -10.35 -11.92 -26.63
CA LEU A 342 -11.14 -11.57 -27.81
C LEU A 342 -12.38 -12.45 -28.02
N ARG A 343 -12.37 -13.72 -27.62
CA ARG A 343 -13.54 -14.61 -27.66
C ARG A 343 -14.63 -14.12 -26.68
N LEU A 344 -14.25 -13.77 -25.45
CA LEU A 344 -15.14 -13.15 -24.46
C LEU A 344 -15.77 -11.85 -24.99
N LEU A 345 -14.96 -10.93 -25.53
CA LEU A 345 -15.45 -9.64 -26.03
C LEU A 345 -16.33 -9.75 -27.27
N LEU A 346 -16.16 -10.80 -28.07
CA LEU A 346 -17.08 -11.13 -29.15
C LEU A 346 -18.40 -11.74 -28.67
N GLY A 347 -18.47 -12.23 -27.43
CA GLY A 347 -19.68 -12.80 -26.80
C GLY A 347 -19.73 -14.32 -26.79
N GLU A 348 -18.60 -15.02 -26.85
CA GLU A 348 -18.57 -16.47 -26.57
C GLU A 348 -18.74 -16.73 -25.06
N ASP A 349 -19.54 -17.75 -24.72
CA ASP A 349 -19.83 -18.12 -23.33
C ASP A 349 -18.56 -18.54 -22.56
N ALA A 350 -18.30 -17.87 -21.44
CA ALA A 350 -17.14 -18.10 -20.58
C ALA A 350 -16.99 -19.58 -20.13
N ARG A 351 -18.09 -20.31 -19.92
CA ARG A 351 -18.04 -21.72 -19.48
C ARG A 351 -17.55 -22.63 -20.60
N THR A 352 -17.99 -22.39 -21.83
CA THR A 352 -17.52 -23.04 -23.06
C THR A 352 -16.07 -22.67 -23.36
N LEU A 353 -15.65 -21.44 -23.06
CA LEU A 353 -14.25 -21.01 -23.19
C LEU A 353 -13.33 -21.71 -22.21
N ALA A 354 -13.68 -21.75 -20.91
CA ALA A 354 -12.94 -22.43 -19.85
C ALA A 354 -12.68 -23.90 -20.20
N ALA A 355 -13.72 -24.63 -20.61
CA ALA A 355 -13.63 -26.03 -21.02
C ALA A 355 -12.78 -26.27 -22.29
N SER A 356 -12.46 -25.22 -23.05
CA SER A 356 -11.59 -25.28 -24.25
C SER A 356 -10.10 -24.98 -23.98
N LEU A 357 -9.72 -24.62 -22.75
CA LEU A 357 -8.32 -24.44 -22.36
C LEU A 357 -7.59 -25.79 -22.21
N PRO A 358 -6.25 -25.88 -22.39
CA PRO A 358 -5.52 -27.13 -22.35
C PRO A 358 -5.49 -27.76 -20.95
N LYS A 359 -6.10 -28.94 -20.78
CA LYS A 359 -6.42 -29.55 -19.46
C LYS A 359 -5.23 -29.80 -18.53
N ASP A 360 -4.08 -30.14 -19.09
CA ASP A 360 -2.90 -30.58 -18.32
C ASP A 360 -1.87 -29.45 -18.15
N ARG A 361 -2.28 -28.18 -18.26
CA ARG A 361 -1.39 -27.01 -18.31
C ARG A 361 -1.84 -25.87 -17.38
N TYR A 362 -0.87 -25.20 -16.76
CA TYR A 362 -1.11 -23.94 -16.06
C TYR A 362 -1.43 -22.82 -17.07
N ALA A 363 -2.47 -22.05 -16.76
CA ALA A 363 -3.06 -21.00 -17.59
C ALA A 363 -2.68 -19.57 -17.12
N GLY A 364 -2.39 -19.40 -15.83
CA GLY A 364 -2.04 -18.13 -15.19
C GLY A 364 -3.21 -17.35 -14.61
N ASP A 365 -2.89 -16.54 -13.61
CA ASP A 365 -3.74 -15.51 -13.00
C ASP A 365 -4.53 -14.67 -14.01
N ALA A 366 -3.88 -14.17 -15.06
CA ALA A 366 -4.50 -13.30 -16.07
C ALA A 366 -5.56 -14.04 -16.92
N ALA A 367 -5.43 -15.36 -17.10
CA ALA A 367 -6.46 -16.18 -17.73
C ALA A 367 -7.66 -16.41 -16.80
N CYS A 368 -7.42 -16.55 -15.50
CA CYS A 368 -8.46 -16.64 -14.48
C CYS A 368 -9.24 -15.31 -14.40
N ARG A 369 -8.54 -14.17 -14.30
CA ARG A 369 -9.10 -12.81 -14.25
C ARG A 369 -10.12 -12.55 -15.36
N ALA A 370 -9.87 -13.06 -16.57
CA ALA A 370 -10.74 -12.84 -17.72
C ALA A 370 -12.20 -13.29 -17.50
N CYS A 371 -12.45 -14.20 -16.55
CA CYS A 371 -13.79 -14.61 -16.11
C CYS A 371 -14.06 -14.33 -14.61
N HIS A 372 -13.03 -14.27 -13.77
CA HIS A 372 -13.07 -14.18 -12.31
C HIS A 372 -12.39 -12.90 -11.80
N GLU A 373 -12.83 -11.74 -12.28
CA GLU A 373 -12.17 -10.47 -11.97
C GLU A 373 -12.34 -10.05 -10.49
N ARG A 374 -13.47 -10.39 -9.85
CA ARG A 374 -13.73 -10.05 -8.44
C ARG A 374 -12.85 -10.87 -7.51
N GLU A 375 -12.71 -12.15 -7.81
CA GLU A 375 -11.87 -13.11 -7.10
C GLU A 375 -10.38 -12.81 -7.32
N TYR A 376 -9.99 -12.36 -8.51
CA TYR A 376 -8.65 -11.84 -8.81
C TYR A 376 -8.34 -10.54 -8.05
N ASP A 377 -9.29 -9.61 -7.96
CA ASP A 377 -9.13 -8.38 -7.15
C ASP A 377 -8.96 -8.71 -5.66
N ASP A 378 -9.67 -9.70 -5.12
CA ASP A 378 -9.44 -10.19 -3.75
C ASP A 378 -8.02 -10.77 -3.61
N TRP A 379 -7.59 -11.62 -4.54
CA TRP A 379 -6.25 -12.21 -4.55
C TRP A 379 -5.14 -11.14 -4.56
N LEU A 380 -5.30 -10.05 -5.34
CA LEU A 380 -4.34 -8.94 -5.37
C LEU A 380 -4.07 -8.33 -4.00
N THR A 381 -5.06 -8.29 -3.10
CA THR A 381 -4.89 -7.76 -1.74
C THR A 381 -4.06 -8.64 -0.81
N THR A 382 -3.85 -9.91 -1.19
CA THR A 382 -3.13 -10.88 -0.35
C THR A 382 -1.62 -10.86 -0.60
N PRO A 383 -0.77 -11.19 0.38
CA PRO A 383 0.69 -11.31 0.16
C PRO A 383 1.10 -12.33 -0.92
N HIS A 384 0.20 -13.22 -1.33
CA HIS A 384 0.42 -14.18 -2.41
C HIS A 384 0.62 -13.51 -3.77
N SER A 385 -0.03 -12.36 -4.01
CA SER A 385 0.07 -11.59 -5.28
C SER A 385 1.45 -10.97 -5.51
N ILE A 386 2.27 -10.86 -4.46
CA ILE A 386 3.63 -10.31 -4.45
C ILE A 386 4.64 -11.27 -3.78
N ALA A 387 4.36 -12.57 -3.77
CA ALA A 387 5.22 -13.54 -3.07
C ALA A 387 6.68 -13.54 -3.58
N TRP A 388 6.92 -13.24 -4.87
CA TRP A 388 8.24 -13.19 -5.49
C TRP A 388 9.14 -12.08 -4.92
N ASP A 389 8.60 -10.90 -4.60
CA ASP A 389 9.31 -9.80 -3.96
C ASP A 389 10.12 -10.25 -2.73
N SER A 390 9.57 -11.19 -1.95
CA SER A 390 10.23 -11.69 -0.74
C SER A 390 11.45 -12.57 -1.04
N LEU A 391 11.49 -13.21 -2.21
CA LEU A 391 12.66 -13.93 -2.70
C LEU A 391 13.74 -12.99 -3.22
N GLU A 392 13.38 -11.88 -3.86
CA GLU A 392 14.34 -10.86 -4.28
C GLU A 392 14.95 -10.15 -3.07
N LYS A 393 14.10 -9.65 -2.16
CA LYS A 393 14.53 -8.97 -0.91
C LYS A 393 15.33 -9.87 0.03
N GLY A 394 15.14 -11.19 -0.04
CA GLY A 394 15.91 -12.17 0.73
C GLY A 394 17.11 -12.80 -0.01
N GLU A 395 17.39 -12.39 -1.25
CA GLU A 395 18.37 -13.03 -2.16
C GLU A 395 18.13 -14.56 -2.39
N LYS A 396 16.88 -15.01 -2.20
CA LYS A 396 16.43 -16.41 -2.27
C LYS A 396 15.81 -16.82 -3.61
N TRP A 397 15.80 -15.95 -4.61
CA TRP A 397 15.22 -16.20 -5.94
C TRP A 397 15.93 -17.31 -6.75
N ARG A 398 17.10 -17.80 -6.31
CA ARG A 398 17.76 -19.00 -6.85
C ARG A 398 17.67 -20.24 -5.94
N ASP A 399 17.07 -20.13 -4.77
CA ASP A 399 17.01 -21.21 -3.78
C ASP A 399 15.84 -22.17 -4.15
N PRO A 400 16.11 -23.42 -4.53
CA PRO A 400 15.07 -24.32 -5.04
C PRO A 400 14.03 -24.68 -3.96
N GLU A 401 14.38 -24.60 -2.67
CA GLU A 401 13.41 -24.82 -1.59
C GLU A 401 12.45 -23.63 -1.42
N CYS A 402 12.91 -22.40 -1.68
CA CYS A 402 12.09 -21.20 -1.59
C CYS A 402 11.26 -20.97 -2.86
N VAL A 403 11.88 -21.09 -4.06
CA VAL A 403 11.22 -20.85 -5.34
C VAL A 403 9.97 -21.72 -5.51
N GLY A 404 10.01 -22.98 -5.04
CA GLY A 404 8.87 -23.91 -5.11
C GLY A 404 7.57 -23.44 -4.43
N CYS A 405 7.65 -22.46 -3.52
CA CYS A 405 6.50 -21.95 -2.76
C CYS A 405 6.13 -20.49 -3.07
N HIS A 406 6.82 -19.84 -4.01
CA HIS A 406 6.65 -18.42 -4.33
C HIS A 406 6.38 -18.17 -5.84
N VAL A 407 6.15 -19.25 -6.60
CA VAL A 407 5.85 -19.23 -8.04
C VAL A 407 4.75 -20.24 -8.35
N THR A 408 4.08 -20.06 -9.49
CA THR A 408 2.93 -20.88 -9.88
C THR A 408 3.34 -22.03 -10.81
N GLY A 409 3.09 -23.27 -10.39
CA GLY A 409 3.31 -24.45 -11.21
C GLY A 409 4.78 -24.74 -11.52
N LYS A 410 5.70 -24.57 -10.56
CA LYS A 410 7.15 -24.80 -10.77
C LYS A 410 7.42 -26.16 -11.42
N ASP A 411 8.18 -26.14 -12.52
CA ASP A 411 8.57 -27.30 -13.33
C ASP A 411 7.38 -28.12 -13.90
N ARG A 412 6.19 -27.52 -13.98
CA ARG A 412 4.98 -28.13 -14.57
C ARG A 412 4.66 -27.52 -15.95
N PRO A 413 3.92 -28.22 -16.83
CA PRO A 413 3.55 -27.69 -18.14
C PRO A 413 2.88 -26.31 -18.04
N GLY A 414 3.47 -25.30 -18.70
CA GLY A 414 2.99 -23.92 -18.73
C GLY A 414 3.05 -23.15 -17.41
N GLY A 415 3.63 -23.73 -16.35
CA GLY A 415 3.94 -23.06 -15.09
C GLY A 415 5.32 -22.41 -15.12
N PHE A 416 5.80 -21.99 -13.95
CA PHE A 416 7.09 -21.34 -13.80
C PHE A 416 8.26 -22.28 -14.13
N THR A 417 9.24 -21.75 -14.87
CA THR A 417 10.52 -22.40 -15.16
C THR A 417 11.70 -21.53 -14.76
N ASP A 418 11.60 -20.23 -15.02
CA ASP A 418 12.62 -19.22 -14.74
C ASP A 418 11.98 -17.81 -14.81
N SER A 419 12.55 -16.82 -14.11
CA SER A 419 11.98 -15.47 -14.02
C SER A 419 12.13 -14.64 -15.30
N GLU A 420 13.13 -14.90 -16.14
CA GLU A 420 13.29 -14.22 -17.44
C GLU A 420 12.36 -14.81 -18.51
N LYS A 421 12.10 -16.13 -18.42
CA LYS A 421 11.30 -16.87 -19.42
C LYS A 421 9.80 -16.92 -19.10
N THR A 422 9.47 -16.96 -17.81
CA THR A 422 8.10 -17.07 -17.28
C THR A 422 7.83 -16.03 -16.18
N PRO A 423 8.06 -14.72 -16.40
CA PRO A 423 7.81 -13.67 -15.40
C PRO A 423 6.33 -13.64 -14.98
N HIS A 424 5.41 -13.92 -15.92
CA HIS A 424 3.96 -14.05 -15.72
C HIS A 424 3.54 -15.38 -15.03
N ARG A 425 4.48 -16.10 -14.40
CA ARG A 425 4.26 -17.24 -13.51
C ARG A 425 4.97 -17.11 -12.15
N VAL A 426 5.61 -15.97 -11.88
CA VAL A 426 6.01 -15.63 -10.51
C VAL A 426 4.75 -15.41 -9.65
N ASN A 427 4.95 -15.30 -8.33
CA ASN A 427 3.89 -15.17 -7.33
C ASN A 427 3.03 -16.45 -7.16
N VAL A 428 2.29 -16.49 -6.05
CA VAL A 428 1.41 -17.61 -5.69
C VAL A 428 0.02 -17.28 -6.25
N GLN A 429 -0.24 -17.69 -7.48
CA GLN A 429 -1.46 -17.40 -8.23
C GLN A 429 -2.58 -18.40 -7.90
N CYS A 430 -3.78 -18.13 -8.41
CA CYS A 430 -5.00 -18.95 -8.23
C CYS A 430 -4.74 -20.46 -8.37
N GLU A 431 -3.92 -20.86 -9.34
CA GLU A 431 -3.65 -22.26 -9.68
C GLU A 431 -2.74 -23.01 -8.69
N VAL A 432 -2.16 -22.32 -7.69
CA VAL A 432 -1.50 -22.98 -6.57
C VAL A 432 -2.54 -23.55 -5.61
N CYS A 433 -3.58 -22.78 -5.27
CA CYS A 433 -4.70 -23.21 -4.42
C CYS A 433 -5.67 -24.14 -5.16
N HIS A 434 -6.10 -23.73 -6.35
CA HIS A 434 -7.14 -24.44 -7.12
C HIS A 434 -6.60 -25.42 -8.15
N GLY A 435 -5.29 -25.69 -8.18
CA GLY A 435 -4.68 -26.53 -9.22
C GLY A 435 -4.74 -25.90 -10.62
N PRO A 436 -4.29 -26.62 -11.68
CA PRO A 436 -4.27 -26.09 -13.04
C PRO A 436 -5.68 -25.70 -13.52
N GLY A 437 -5.85 -24.44 -13.92
CA GLY A 437 -7.09 -23.89 -14.52
C GLY A 437 -7.33 -24.36 -15.96
N GLY A 438 -6.47 -25.23 -16.48
CA GLY A 438 -6.64 -25.88 -17.77
C GLY A 438 -7.95 -26.63 -17.90
N GLY A 439 -8.83 -26.18 -18.79
CA GLY A 439 -9.94 -26.97 -19.32
C GLY A 439 -11.00 -27.39 -18.31
N HIS A 440 -11.16 -26.66 -17.20
CA HIS A 440 -12.09 -27.04 -16.14
C HIS A 440 -13.56 -27.08 -16.63
N PRO A 441 -14.38 -28.06 -16.20
CA PRO A 441 -15.75 -28.18 -16.68
C PRO A 441 -16.65 -26.99 -16.30
N ALA A 442 -17.67 -26.75 -17.12
CA ALA A 442 -18.70 -25.75 -16.85
C ALA A 442 -19.39 -26.00 -15.49
N GLY A 443 -19.24 -25.06 -14.55
CA GLY A 443 -19.78 -25.18 -13.18
C GLY A 443 -18.92 -25.97 -12.20
N ALA A 444 -17.73 -26.43 -12.60
CA ALA A 444 -16.71 -26.94 -11.70
C ALA A 444 -15.60 -25.91 -11.50
N THR A 445 -15.13 -25.75 -10.26
CA THR A 445 -13.86 -25.09 -9.96
C THR A 445 -12.68 -25.98 -10.37
N ALA A 446 -11.51 -25.40 -10.66
CA ALA A 446 -10.33 -26.16 -11.10
C ALA A 446 -9.89 -27.23 -10.07
N ALA A 447 -10.08 -26.95 -8.78
CA ALA A 447 -10.12 -27.92 -7.70
C ALA A 447 -11.23 -27.54 -6.70
N SER A 448 -11.68 -28.51 -5.91
CA SER A 448 -12.80 -28.34 -4.99
C SER A 448 -12.54 -27.23 -3.96
N ASN A 449 -13.52 -26.34 -3.78
CA ASN A 449 -13.55 -25.35 -2.69
C ASN A 449 -13.81 -26.00 -1.31
N ASP A 450 -13.80 -27.32 -1.18
CA ASP A 450 -13.80 -28.03 0.09
C ASP A 450 -12.69 -27.49 1.01
N PRO A 451 -13.03 -26.93 2.19
CA PRO A 451 -12.05 -26.45 3.16
C PRO A 451 -11.03 -27.54 3.57
N ALA A 452 -11.40 -28.82 3.57
CA ALA A 452 -10.49 -29.93 3.88
C ALA A 452 -9.52 -30.28 2.73
N VAL A 453 -9.76 -29.78 1.51
CA VAL A 453 -8.78 -29.77 0.41
C VAL A 453 -7.90 -28.54 0.53
N MET A 454 -8.47 -27.35 0.63
CA MET A 454 -7.70 -26.09 0.66
C MET A 454 -6.70 -26.02 1.81
N LYS A 455 -7.09 -26.45 3.03
CA LYS A 455 -6.17 -26.52 4.19
C LYS A 455 -4.96 -27.40 3.95
N LYS A 456 -5.09 -28.48 3.16
CA LYS A 456 -3.96 -29.36 2.78
C LYS A 456 -3.02 -28.68 1.79
N VAL A 457 -3.54 -27.82 0.91
CA VAL A 457 -2.73 -27.04 -0.02
C VAL A 457 -1.92 -25.98 0.74
N CYS A 458 -2.52 -25.26 1.68
CA CYS A 458 -1.82 -24.27 2.49
C CYS A 458 -0.58 -24.86 3.18
N ILE A 459 -0.71 -26.05 3.81
CA ILE A 459 0.40 -26.72 4.52
C ILE A 459 1.42 -27.40 3.59
N THR A 460 1.32 -27.30 2.27
CA THR A 460 2.43 -27.70 1.38
C THR A 460 3.63 -26.74 1.52
N CYS A 461 3.35 -25.46 1.72
CA CYS A 461 4.34 -24.40 1.88
C CYS A 461 4.39 -23.83 3.30
N HIS A 462 3.24 -23.67 3.96
CA HIS A 462 3.17 -23.25 5.36
C HIS A 462 3.36 -24.43 6.32
N THR A 463 4.46 -25.17 6.14
CA THR A 463 4.91 -26.20 7.09
C THR A 463 5.69 -25.56 8.23
N GLY A 464 5.81 -26.26 9.36
CA GLY A 464 6.68 -25.85 10.48
C GLY A 464 8.19 -25.76 10.16
N LYS A 465 8.63 -26.08 8.93
CA LYS A 465 9.97 -25.79 8.43
C LYS A 465 10.13 -24.32 8.00
N PHE A 466 9.05 -23.71 7.50
CA PHE A 466 9.05 -22.38 6.88
C PHE A 466 8.20 -21.37 7.67
N VAL A 467 7.05 -21.80 8.20
CA VAL A 467 6.11 -20.98 8.98
C VAL A 467 5.64 -21.76 10.22
N LEU A 468 6.27 -21.50 11.37
CA LEU A 468 5.80 -21.99 12.67
C LEU A 468 4.48 -21.31 13.09
N ASN A 469 3.66 -22.04 13.85
CA ASN A 469 2.33 -21.60 14.34
C ASN A 469 1.36 -21.17 13.22
N PHE A 470 1.48 -21.74 12.02
CA PHE A 470 0.49 -21.57 10.97
C PHE A 470 -0.78 -22.37 11.30
N ASP A 471 -1.92 -21.67 11.40
CA ASP A 471 -3.24 -22.29 11.52
C ASP A 471 -3.95 -22.22 10.15
N PRO A 472 -4.19 -23.36 9.47
CA PRO A 472 -4.84 -23.37 8.15
C PRO A 472 -6.34 -23.08 8.23
N ASP A 473 -7.00 -23.20 9.39
CA ASP A 473 -8.39 -22.79 9.58
C ASP A 473 -8.50 -21.26 9.66
N GLU A 474 -7.60 -20.58 10.39
CA GLU A 474 -7.58 -19.11 10.42
C GLU A 474 -7.04 -18.49 9.12
N ALA A 475 -6.05 -19.13 8.47
CA ALA A 475 -5.49 -18.64 7.20
C ALA A 475 -6.48 -18.73 6.03
N LEU A 476 -7.31 -19.77 5.96
CA LEU A 476 -8.30 -19.94 4.87
C LEU A 476 -9.32 -18.79 4.85
N VAL A 477 -9.69 -18.26 6.02
CA VAL A 477 -10.61 -17.11 6.16
C VAL A 477 -9.99 -15.81 5.62
N LEU A 478 -8.66 -15.69 5.63
CA LEU A 478 -7.95 -14.49 5.14
C LEU A 478 -7.72 -14.50 3.61
N VAL A 479 -8.06 -15.59 2.92
CA VAL A 479 -7.93 -15.74 1.46
C VAL A 479 -9.25 -16.13 0.79
N ALA A 480 -10.38 -16.06 1.51
CA ALA A 480 -11.71 -16.27 0.96
C ALA A 480 -12.13 -15.09 0.07
N HIS A 481 -12.87 -15.38 -1.01
CA HIS A 481 -13.36 -14.37 -1.94
C HIS A 481 -14.66 -13.71 -1.45
N ARG A 482 -14.88 -12.45 -1.81
CA ARG A 482 -15.99 -11.58 -1.35
C ARG A 482 -17.41 -12.13 -1.57
N ASP A 483 -17.57 -13.02 -2.55
CA ASP A 483 -18.84 -13.68 -2.89
C ASP A 483 -19.06 -15.02 -2.14
N ASP A 484 -18.11 -15.47 -1.31
CA ASP A 484 -18.29 -16.65 -0.48
C ASP A 484 -19.32 -16.39 0.64
N PRO A 485 -20.31 -17.27 0.86
CA PRO A 485 -21.38 -17.07 1.84
C PRO A 485 -20.89 -16.97 3.30
N ASP A 486 -19.63 -17.32 3.60
CA ASP A 486 -19.04 -17.10 4.91
C ASP A 486 -18.44 -15.69 5.11
N MET A 487 -18.35 -14.84 4.07
CA MET A 487 -17.88 -13.45 4.19
C MET A 487 -18.82 -12.56 5.03
N ASP A 488 -20.12 -12.87 5.08
CA ASP A 488 -21.06 -12.21 6.00
C ASP A 488 -20.68 -12.42 7.48
N LYS A 489 -19.92 -13.48 7.79
CA LYS A 489 -19.37 -13.79 9.12
C LYS A 489 -18.07 -13.01 9.42
N LEU A 490 -17.53 -12.25 8.46
CA LEU A 490 -16.38 -11.36 8.65
C LEU A 490 -16.83 -9.91 8.94
N PHE A 491 -17.76 -9.37 8.17
CA PHE A 491 -18.22 -7.97 8.34
C PHE A 491 -19.06 -7.74 9.59
N LYS A 492 -19.66 -8.79 10.14
CA LYS A 492 -19.94 -8.87 11.57
C LYS A 492 -18.97 -9.87 12.19
N TYR A 493 -17.94 -9.37 12.89
CA TYR A 493 -17.38 -10.15 14.00
C TYR A 493 -18.55 -10.56 14.90
N SER A 494 -18.89 -11.85 14.91
CA SER A 494 -19.77 -12.40 15.94
C SER A 494 -19.18 -12.06 17.31
N ASP A 495 -19.99 -12.04 18.36
CA ASP A 495 -19.44 -11.76 19.68
C ASP A 495 -18.48 -12.88 20.13
N ALA A 496 -18.52 -14.06 19.50
CA ALA A 496 -17.47 -15.07 19.62
C ALA A 496 -16.14 -14.63 18.94
N GLN A 497 -16.15 -14.03 17.75
CA GLN A 497 -14.96 -13.47 17.10
C GLN A 497 -14.42 -12.22 17.80
N ARG A 498 -15.29 -11.31 18.28
CA ARG A 498 -14.86 -10.18 19.14
C ARG A 498 -14.17 -10.70 20.38
N ARG A 499 -14.82 -11.59 21.15
CA ARG A 499 -14.22 -12.24 22.31
C ARG A 499 -13.00 -13.08 21.96
N ARG A 500 -12.85 -13.62 20.74
CA ARG A 500 -11.65 -14.36 20.29
C ARG A 500 -10.48 -13.44 19.95
N LEU A 501 -10.71 -12.30 19.31
CA LEU A 501 -9.69 -11.27 19.02
C LEU A 501 -9.26 -10.51 20.27
N GLU A 502 -10.22 -10.16 21.12
CA GLU A 502 -9.99 -9.65 22.47
C GLU A 502 -9.21 -10.69 23.28
N ALA A 503 -9.59 -11.98 23.22
CA ALA A 503 -8.79 -13.07 23.77
C ALA A 503 -7.51 -13.41 22.98
N ILE A 504 -7.17 -12.77 21.86
CA ILE A 504 -5.86 -12.95 21.18
C ILE A 504 -4.89 -11.85 21.65
N ASN A 505 -5.36 -10.61 21.74
CA ASN A 505 -4.65 -9.55 22.45
C ASN A 505 -4.46 -9.92 23.93
N THR A 506 -5.48 -10.48 24.57
CA THR A 506 -5.37 -11.02 25.93
C THR A 506 -4.56 -12.31 25.96
N ARG A 507 -4.56 -13.21 24.95
CA ARG A 507 -3.61 -14.36 24.93
C ARG A 507 -2.15 -13.97 24.75
N ARG A 508 -1.83 -12.82 24.11
CA ARG A 508 -0.49 -12.21 24.18
C ARG A 508 -0.13 -11.79 25.61
N LEU A 509 -1.13 -11.45 26.43
CA LEU A 509 -1.04 -11.07 27.85
C LEU A 509 -1.34 -12.23 28.83
N GLU A 510 -1.68 -13.44 28.36
CA GLU A 510 -1.93 -14.65 29.16
C GLU A 510 -0.92 -15.77 28.91
N LYS A 511 -0.24 -15.80 27.75
CA LYS A 511 0.90 -16.73 27.55
C LYS A 511 1.94 -16.54 28.65
N PHE A 512 2.10 -15.30 29.10
CA PHE A 512 2.64 -14.97 30.42
C PHE A 512 1.47 -14.53 31.30
N LYS A 513 0.94 -15.44 32.13
CA LYS A 513 -0.12 -15.10 33.09
C LYS A 513 0.27 -13.85 33.88
N SER A 514 -0.71 -13.03 34.27
CA SER A 514 -0.53 -11.93 35.23
C SER A 514 -0.05 -12.47 36.59
N GLY A 515 1.27 -12.64 36.73
CA GLY A 515 1.87 -13.38 37.83
C GLY A 515 3.12 -14.22 37.48
N VAL A 516 3.45 -14.43 36.20
CA VAL A 516 4.80 -14.88 35.79
C VAL A 516 5.77 -13.72 36.06
N ALA A 517 6.93 -14.02 36.65
CA ALA A 517 7.91 -12.99 36.99
C ALA A 517 8.91 -12.76 35.85
N TYR A 518 9.42 -11.53 35.78
CA TYR A 518 10.73 -11.27 35.16
C TYR A 518 11.84 -11.75 36.10
N VAL A 519 12.91 -12.32 35.55
CA VAL A 519 14.08 -12.88 36.29
C VAL A 519 15.42 -12.28 35.85
N GLY A 520 15.41 -11.51 34.76
CA GLY A 520 16.52 -10.76 34.21
C GLY A 520 17.63 -11.59 33.55
N ALA A 521 18.56 -10.90 32.89
CA ALA A 521 19.60 -11.46 32.03
C ALA A 521 20.55 -12.43 32.75
N ASP A 522 20.93 -12.16 34.00
CA ASP A 522 21.82 -13.03 34.78
C ASP A 522 21.24 -14.44 34.94
N SER A 523 19.91 -14.57 35.06
CA SER A 523 19.20 -15.85 35.16
C SER A 523 19.22 -16.65 33.84
N CYS A 524 19.55 -16.01 32.72
CA CYS A 524 19.74 -16.66 31.42
C CYS A 524 21.20 -17.09 31.20
N ARG A 525 22.15 -16.39 31.82
CA ARG A 525 23.59 -16.44 31.52
C ARG A 525 24.17 -17.86 31.50
N ASP A 526 23.96 -18.64 32.55
CA ASP A 526 24.63 -19.94 32.71
C ASP A 526 24.20 -20.98 31.65
N CYS A 527 23.04 -20.78 31.02
CA CYS A 527 22.55 -21.60 29.90
C CYS A 527 22.82 -20.98 28.52
N HIS A 528 22.96 -19.65 28.45
CA HIS A 528 23.06 -18.84 27.23
C HIS A 528 24.25 -17.88 27.28
N GLN A 529 25.42 -18.41 27.64
CA GLN A 529 26.63 -17.61 27.89
C GLN A 529 27.13 -16.92 26.60
N GLU A 530 27.02 -17.57 25.43
CA GLU A 530 27.42 -16.97 24.14
C GLU A 530 26.51 -15.78 23.77
N GLU A 531 25.21 -15.91 23.99
CA GLU A 531 24.20 -14.87 23.73
C GLU A 531 24.25 -13.73 24.77
N TYR A 532 24.46 -14.05 26.04
CA TYR A 532 24.65 -13.09 27.13
C TYR A 532 25.91 -12.24 26.90
N ASP A 533 27.02 -12.87 26.47
CA ASP A 533 28.24 -12.15 26.11
C ASP A 533 28.04 -11.25 24.87
N GLN A 534 27.19 -11.65 23.90
CA GLN A 534 26.82 -10.75 22.80
C GLN A 534 25.96 -9.58 23.31
N TRP A 535 24.91 -9.84 24.08
CA TRP A 535 23.99 -8.84 24.61
C TRP A 535 24.71 -7.78 25.46
N SER A 536 25.61 -8.20 26.37
CA SER A 536 26.36 -7.31 27.27
C SER A 536 27.30 -6.32 26.55
N ARG A 537 27.59 -6.55 25.26
CA ARG A 537 28.34 -5.62 24.39
C ARG A 537 27.45 -4.65 23.60
N THR A 538 26.12 -4.76 23.69
CA THR A 538 25.17 -3.88 22.99
C THR A 538 24.79 -2.64 23.82
N ALA A 539 24.28 -1.60 23.16
CA ALA A 539 23.73 -0.42 23.83
C ALA A 539 22.56 -0.76 24.78
N HIS A 540 21.81 -1.83 24.49
CA HIS A 540 20.69 -2.29 25.32
C HIS A 540 21.13 -2.63 26.75
N ALA A 541 22.30 -3.27 26.93
CA ALA A 541 22.86 -3.61 28.25
C ALA A 541 23.33 -2.38 29.06
N GLY A 542 23.51 -1.22 28.42
CA GLY A 542 23.85 0.05 29.08
C GLY A 542 22.72 1.10 29.08
N ALA A 543 21.52 0.74 28.60
CA ALA A 543 20.47 1.70 28.25
C ALA A 543 20.05 2.61 29.43
N PHE A 544 19.96 2.09 30.66
CA PHE A 544 19.54 2.89 31.81
C PHE A 544 20.57 3.93 32.23
N ALA A 545 21.87 3.63 32.06
CA ALA A 545 22.94 4.57 32.34
C ALA A 545 22.90 5.81 31.43
N ILE A 546 22.22 5.74 30.27
CA ILE A 546 21.99 6.89 29.37
C ILE A 546 20.98 7.85 30.00
N ILE A 547 19.84 7.36 30.50
CA ILE A 547 18.79 8.21 31.11
C ILE A 547 19.13 8.67 32.54
N LEU A 548 20.03 7.97 33.24
CA LEU A 548 20.60 8.48 34.49
C LEU A 548 21.47 9.73 34.27
N LYS A 549 22.27 9.78 33.19
CA LYS A 549 23.10 10.95 32.84
C LYS A 549 22.28 12.21 32.52
N THR A 550 21.01 12.06 32.16
CA THR A 550 20.06 13.17 31.88
C THR A 550 19.04 13.39 33.00
N SER A 551 19.24 12.76 34.17
CA SER A 551 18.33 12.81 35.34
C SER A 551 16.91 12.26 35.10
N ARG A 552 16.71 11.48 34.02
CA ARG A 552 15.43 10.89 33.62
C ARG A 552 15.19 9.46 34.12
N GLY A 553 16.00 8.96 35.06
CA GLY A 553 15.85 7.61 35.65
C GLY A 553 14.55 7.33 36.42
N ARG A 554 13.60 8.28 36.47
CA ARG A 554 12.23 8.14 36.99
C ARG A 554 11.17 8.79 36.07
N ASP A 555 11.55 9.12 34.83
CA ASP A 555 10.64 9.68 33.83
C ASP A 555 9.77 8.55 33.26
N PRO A 556 8.44 8.56 33.44
CA PRO A 556 7.56 7.46 33.01
C PRO A 556 7.45 7.31 31.49
N ILE A 557 8.00 8.25 30.71
CA ILE A 557 8.13 8.14 29.25
C ILE A 557 9.44 7.40 28.91
N CYS A 558 10.52 7.61 29.67
CA CYS A 558 11.82 7.01 29.38
C CYS A 558 12.04 5.64 30.03
N THR A 559 11.56 5.40 31.26
CA THR A 559 11.84 4.12 31.94
C THR A 559 11.27 2.88 31.24
N PRO A 560 10.09 2.88 30.55
CA PRO A 560 9.60 1.70 29.82
C PRO A 560 10.56 1.18 28.74
N CYS A 561 11.39 2.05 28.16
CA CYS A 561 12.30 1.72 27.05
C CYS A 561 13.78 1.63 27.45
N HIS A 562 14.11 1.87 28.71
CA HIS A 562 15.47 1.79 29.25
C HIS A 562 15.58 0.82 30.44
N THR A 563 14.51 0.05 30.70
CA THR A 563 14.41 -0.94 31.77
C THR A 563 13.63 -2.18 31.30
N THR A 564 13.63 -3.24 32.08
CA THR A 564 12.99 -4.51 31.76
C THR A 564 11.80 -4.78 32.68
N GLY A 565 10.64 -5.10 32.09
CA GLY A 565 9.43 -5.42 32.84
C GLY A 565 8.86 -4.26 33.67
N GLN A 566 8.98 -3.02 33.21
CA GLN A 566 8.48 -1.81 33.89
C GLN A 566 7.02 -2.00 34.38
N GLY A 567 6.82 -2.01 35.71
CA GLY A 567 5.49 -2.15 36.32
C GLY A 567 4.91 -3.58 36.30
N HIS A 568 5.67 -4.58 35.86
CA HIS A 568 5.31 -5.99 35.92
C HIS A 568 6.03 -6.70 37.08
N LYS A 569 5.47 -7.83 37.54
CA LYS A 569 6.02 -8.63 38.64
C LYS A 569 7.46 -9.09 38.35
N GLY A 570 8.36 -8.89 39.31
CA GLY A 570 9.80 -9.17 39.17
C GLY A 570 10.55 -8.17 38.28
N GLY A 571 9.86 -7.23 37.64
CA GLY A 571 10.43 -6.25 36.71
C GLY A 571 10.72 -4.89 37.36
N PHE A 572 11.14 -3.93 36.55
CA PHE A 572 11.57 -2.62 37.05
C PHE A 572 10.45 -1.86 37.77
N GLY A 573 10.73 -1.46 39.01
CA GLY A 573 9.80 -0.78 39.91
C GLY A 573 8.94 -1.70 40.79
N ASP A 574 9.01 -3.02 40.62
CA ASP A 574 8.33 -3.98 41.51
C ASP A 574 9.19 -4.33 42.74
N ALA A 575 8.53 -4.58 43.88
CA ALA A 575 9.16 -4.95 45.14
C ALA A 575 9.65 -6.42 45.16
N ALA A 576 9.15 -7.27 44.25
CA ALA A 576 9.63 -8.65 44.08
C ALA A 576 10.72 -8.80 42.99
N ALA A 577 11.29 -7.69 42.49
CA ALA A 577 12.43 -7.73 41.58
C ALA A 577 13.69 -8.35 42.24
N PRO A 578 14.56 -9.04 41.48
CA PRO A 578 15.73 -9.70 42.05
C PRO A 578 16.72 -8.70 42.67
N GLN A 579 16.97 -8.82 43.98
CA GLN A 579 17.84 -7.87 44.72
C GLN A 579 19.32 -7.88 44.28
N GLY A 580 19.75 -8.85 43.47
CA GLY A 580 21.09 -8.93 42.88
C GLY A 580 21.17 -8.62 41.38
N ASN A 581 20.06 -8.69 40.63
CA ASN A 581 20.00 -8.38 39.20
C ASN A 581 19.07 -7.18 39.00
N PRO A 582 19.60 -5.95 38.91
CA PRO A 582 18.78 -4.76 38.78
C PRO A 582 18.14 -4.72 37.39
N MET A 583 16.82 -4.80 37.33
CA MET A 583 15.97 -4.76 36.12
C MET A 583 16.06 -3.46 35.30
N THR A 584 17.02 -2.61 35.63
CA THR A 584 17.60 -1.60 34.74
C THR A 584 18.11 -2.22 33.43
N ASN A 585 18.19 -1.39 32.38
CA ASN A 585 18.64 -1.75 31.04
C ASN A 585 17.63 -2.61 30.27
N VAL A 586 17.82 -2.71 28.95
CA VAL A 586 16.97 -3.52 28.07
C VAL A 586 17.58 -4.92 28.02
N GLN A 587 17.01 -5.84 28.79
CA GLN A 587 17.49 -7.20 28.98
C GLN A 587 16.73 -8.20 28.08
N CYS A 588 17.17 -9.46 28.05
CA CYS A 588 16.64 -10.52 27.19
C CYS A 588 15.09 -10.58 27.18
N GLU A 589 14.46 -10.45 28.34
CA GLU A 589 13.01 -10.59 28.54
C GLU A 589 12.18 -9.44 27.96
N VAL A 590 12.78 -8.31 27.55
CA VAL A 590 12.08 -7.27 26.77
C VAL A 590 11.71 -7.81 25.38
N CYS A 591 12.63 -8.59 24.80
CA CYS A 591 12.49 -9.14 23.46
C CYS A 591 11.85 -10.55 23.48
N HIS A 592 12.19 -11.35 24.49
CA HIS A 592 11.81 -12.77 24.60
C HIS A 592 10.64 -13.03 25.58
N GLY A 593 10.21 -12.03 26.34
CA GLY A 593 9.18 -12.13 27.39
C GLY A 593 9.69 -12.69 28.72
N PRO A 594 8.86 -12.65 29.79
CA PRO A 594 9.18 -13.15 31.14
C PRO A 594 9.76 -14.59 31.16
N GLY A 595 10.87 -14.75 31.87
CA GLY A 595 11.68 -15.97 31.88
C GLY A 595 11.48 -16.91 33.06
N ASP A 596 10.69 -16.55 34.08
CA ASP A 596 10.55 -17.35 35.33
C ASP A 596 10.11 -18.81 35.07
N ASP A 597 9.09 -19.00 34.22
CA ASP A 597 8.66 -20.34 33.78
C ASP A 597 9.71 -21.04 32.90
N HIS A 598 10.47 -20.28 32.10
CA HIS A 598 11.51 -20.84 31.22
C HIS A 598 12.73 -21.34 31.98
N VAL A 599 13.23 -20.60 32.97
CA VAL A 599 14.34 -21.04 33.83
C VAL A 599 13.97 -22.35 34.53
N LYS A 600 12.74 -22.43 35.06
CA LYS A 600 12.20 -23.60 35.80
C LYS A 600 11.80 -24.78 34.91
N ALA A 601 11.48 -24.57 33.63
CA ALA A 601 10.98 -25.63 32.76
C ALA A 601 12.03 -26.74 32.49
N PRO A 602 11.61 -28.01 32.39
CA PRO A 602 12.49 -29.10 31.95
C PRO A 602 12.89 -28.91 30.48
N ALA A 603 14.05 -29.43 30.08
CA ALA A 603 14.66 -29.16 28.78
C ALA A 603 13.74 -29.42 27.57
N ALA A 604 12.90 -30.46 27.62
CA ALA A 604 11.94 -30.78 26.56
C ALA A 604 10.84 -29.71 26.36
N LEU A 605 10.57 -28.86 27.35
CA LEU A 605 9.53 -27.83 27.32
C LEU A 605 10.08 -26.40 27.24
N LYS A 606 11.38 -26.18 27.52
CA LYS A 606 12.01 -24.83 27.53
C LYS A 606 11.75 -23.99 26.27
N LYS A 607 11.63 -24.62 25.09
CA LYS A 607 11.31 -23.91 23.83
C LYS A 607 9.88 -23.37 23.73
N ALA A 608 8.94 -23.89 24.52
CA ALA A 608 7.55 -23.43 24.52
C ALA A 608 7.29 -22.26 25.48
N THR A 609 8.08 -22.20 26.57
CA THR A 609 7.88 -21.31 27.73
C THR A 609 8.54 -19.93 27.61
N ILE A 610 9.26 -19.65 26.52
CA ILE A 610 9.81 -18.31 26.21
C ILE A 610 9.56 -18.00 24.71
N TYR A 611 9.73 -16.75 24.28
CA TYR A 611 9.55 -16.39 22.87
C TYR A 611 10.84 -16.58 22.06
N GLY A 612 10.74 -17.21 20.88
CA GLY A 612 11.85 -17.36 19.92
C GLY A 612 11.71 -16.40 18.75
N ILE A 613 12.46 -15.29 18.76
CA ILE A 613 12.31 -14.19 17.79
C ILE A 613 12.85 -14.55 16.40
N THR A 614 13.86 -15.42 16.34
CA THR A 614 14.57 -15.82 15.12
C THR A 614 13.90 -16.95 14.34
N ASP A 615 12.96 -17.66 14.95
CA ASP A 615 12.60 -19.02 14.53
C ASP A 615 11.32 -19.07 13.66
N GLN A 616 10.64 -17.93 13.42
CA GLN A 616 9.44 -17.86 12.58
C GLN A 616 9.52 -16.76 11.52
N CYS A 617 8.82 -16.97 10.38
CA CYS A 617 8.67 -15.99 9.31
C CYS A 617 7.74 -14.83 9.72
N SER A 618 8.21 -13.94 10.59
CA SER A 618 7.37 -12.94 11.25
C SER A 618 8.03 -11.56 11.36
N PHE A 619 8.25 -10.92 10.20
CA PHE A 619 8.69 -9.52 10.08
C PHE A 619 7.88 -8.58 10.98
N CYS A 620 6.55 -8.74 11.02
CA CYS A 620 5.65 -7.96 11.86
C CYS A 620 5.88 -8.11 13.37
N ILE A 621 6.42 -9.25 13.83
CA ILE A 621 6.69 -9.51 15.26
C ILE A 621 8.03 -8.89 15.66
N ILE A 622 9.05 -9.01 14.80
CA ILE A 622 10.34 -8.33 14.99
C ILE A 622 10.12 -6.80 15.00
N GLN A 623 9.35 -6.28 14.03
CA GLN A 623 8.92 -4.88 14.03
C GLN A 623 8.12 -4.51 15.29
N GLY A 624 7.17 -5.33 15.73
CA GLY A 624 6.37 -5.07 16.93
C GLY A 624 7.18 -5.00 18.22
N VAL A 625 8.25 -5.79 18.34
CA VAL A 625 9.21 -5.71 19.46
C VAL A 625 10.04 -4.43 19.36
N CYS A 626 10.71 -4.19 18.23
CA CYS A 626 11.58 -3.01 18.07
C CYS A 626 10.83 -1.68 18.17
N ALA A 627 9.70 -1.54 17.47
CA ALA A 627 8.92 -0.31 17.40
C ALA A 627 8.10 0.00 18.67
N THR A 628 8.21 -0.83 19.72
CA THR A 628 7.73 -0.47 21.06
C THR A 628 8.56 0.67 21.67
N CYS A 629 9.81 0.83 21.23
CA CYS A 629 10.75 1.86 21.74
C CYS A 629 11.51 2.61 20.65
N HIS A 630 11.79 1.98 19.51
CA HIS A 630 12.44 2.61 18.38
C HIS A 630 11.40 3.14 17.39
N ASP A 631 10.91 4.35 17.65
CA ASP A 631 9.96 5.08 16.82
C ASP A 631 10.48 6.50 16.48
N LYS A 632 9.83 7.19 15.52
CA LYS A 632 10.25 8.52 15.05
C LYS A 632 10.31 9.64 16.12
N LYS A 633 9.79 9.42 17.33
CA LYS A 633 9.79 10.36 18.46
C LYS A 633 10.86 10.00 19.50
N ASN A 634 11.16 8.70 19.66
CA ASN A 634 12.06 8.18 20.69
C ASN A 634 13.45 7.80 20.15
N ASP A 635 13.55 7.32 18.90
CA ASP A 635 14.79 7.05 18.17
C ASP A 635 14.60 7.35 16.67
N ALA A 636 14.72 8.63 16.31
CA ALA A 636 14.35 9.13 14.98
C ALA A 636 15.25 8.64 13.84
N ASP A 637 16.48 8.21 14.17
CA ASP A 637 17.48 7.71 13.22
C ASP A 637 17.52 6.17 13.16
N PHE A 638 16.58 5.49 13.82
CA PHE A 638 16.54 4.03 13.86
C PHE A 638 16.33 3.39 12.49
N ASP A 639 17.21 2.44 12.16
CA ASP A 639 17.11 1.60 10.99
C ASP A 639 17.17 0.13 11.41
N ILE A 640 16.04 -0.57 11.23
CA ILE A 640 15.88 -1.97 11.63
C ILE A 640 16.78 -2.93 10.82
N GLU A 641 17.09 -2.59 9.57
CA GLU A 641 17.95 -3.41 8.69
C GLU A 641 19.42 -3.30 9.11
N LYS A 642 19.84 -2.12 9.62
CA LYS A 642 21.15 -1.92 10.26
C LYS A 642 21.23 -2.48 11.69
N ALA A 643 20.14 -2.43 12.45
CA ALA A 643 20.11 -2.87 13.84
C ALA A 643 20.02 -4.39 14.01
N LEU A 644 19.21 -5.07 13.19
CA LEU A 644 18.91 -6.51 13.32
C LEU A 644 20.17 -7.42 13.28
N PRO A 645 21.21 -7.16 12.45
CA PRO A 645 22.46 -7.93 12.47
C PRO A 645 23.22 -7.85 13.80
N LEU A 646 23.11 -6.76 14.56
CA LEU A 646 23.84 -6.55 15.81
C LEU A 646 23.27 -7.39 16.97
N VAL A 647 21.95 -7.56 16.99
CA VAL A 647 21.22 -8.34 18.00
C VAL A 647 20.99 -9.80 17.60
N LYS A 648 21.37 -10.21 16.38
CA LYS A 648 21.21 -11.59 15.91
C LYS A 648 22.23 -12.54 16.56
N HIS A 649 21.73 -13.49 17.33
CA HIS A 649 22.53 -14.58 17.91
C HIS A 649 22.85 -15.67 16.87
N ARG A 650 23.91 -16.46 17.12
CA ARG A 650 24.31 -17.58 16.24
C ARG A 650 23.47 -18.83 16.53
N PRO A 651 23.16 -19.67 15.51
CA PRO A 651 22.52 -20.95 15.74
C PRO A 651 23.46 -21.90 16.52
N ALA A 652 22.90 -22.59 17.52
CA ALA A 652 23.64 -23.35 18.55
C ALA A 652 24.43 -24.60 18.07
N THR A 653 24.56 -24.83 16.76
CA THR A 653 25.25 -25.99 16.19
C THR A 653 26.77 -25.82 16.03
N ALA A 654 27.30 -24.60 16.24
CA ALA A 654 28.74 -24.31 16.09
C ALA A 654 29.62 -24.76 17.28
N SER A 655 29.07 -24.85 18.49
CA SER A 655 29.87 -25.01 19.72
C SER A 655 30.36 -26.46 19.97
N ALA A 656 29.81 -27.45 19.27
CA ALA A 656 30.02 -28.88 19.53
C ALA A 656 31.36 -29.48 19.01
N ARG A 657 32.36 -28.67 18.64
CA ARG A 657 33.64 -29.16 18.06
C ARG A 657 34.95 -28.63 18.69
N SER A 658 34.89 -27.88 19.80
CA SER A 658 36.08 -27.26 20.42
C SER A 658 36.51 -27.82 21.78
N ARG A 659 35.88 -28.90 22.28
CA ARG A 659 36.26 -29.58 23.54
C ARG A 659 36.67 -31.04 23.33
N ALA A 660 37.66 -31.26 22.47
CA ALA A 660 38.25 -32.59 22.22
C ALA A 660 39.70 -32.52 21.68
N ARG A 661 40.59 -31.81 22.40
CA ARG A 661 42.05 -31.88 22.32
C ARG A 661 42.68 -31.19 23.52
#